data_AF-A0A925MNW8-F1
#
_entry.id   AF-A0A925MNW8-F1
#
_cell.length_a   1.000
_cell.length_b   1.000
_cell.length_c   1.000
_cell.angle_alpha   90.00
_cell.angle_beta   90.00
_cell.angle_gamma   90.00
#
_symmetry.space_group_name_H-M   'P 1'
#
loop_
_entity.id
_entity.type
_entity.pdbx_description
1 polymer ?
#
loop_
_entity_poly.entity_id
_entity_poly.type
_entity_poly.pdbx_seq_one_letter_code
_entity_poly.pdbx_strand_id
1 'polypeptide(L)'
;MIFLLLAAIVAADAAPSDPGKVAIDFLEKVRLKQLDLEPGGDTALSAQTAAGKKRQIARGLDRMARDLGSDPLEVGAVKLDDNFAAVLVRKVGGFDPSRLQVFPVALVKRGAEWTAAPVPASFENSGTGYAVELRKRLALLENWMLREQVVDLEHLREQSVGRMRAKIALSLPPESVRRMNVRQFGERFLTACEQRDLPSMLGLLGGLSSKLPDDWADRLRAVERTVAAGTSAARPWRLLTSPEVARALVDHEEDDNGGLISIACLDPAGLGTAPNRPRIEVIHFTLTKADDGIWQINPPASFLHSAKGPDDEEEEDEADDFDSELSDGLPAKWLETHPLKPLPSAGSIHQALIAALGTGEFQSLLTLSKINGDPEEASKSCIQAAVIHWLIQDPSAVRHAVPLAFKEIGSAAVGMFQFFSARDPDRFEARALYYEKTEDGWLWSPDPTEDTQEILQSWVHAETRIWKDQWQKSLLSESLVLKDLDPLPAPTKEEARLLVERWLDSTRAGDVKRALLQVGRLDETHSSSTVLQNLGYEITGARRSKQKPEITGIYQGSTWTAVGVKIDQGGKAAYPLYPVIQTAKGPGIVIEIDLFASGNRGREFLNRAAFDRLGKSSANVAELQKLYAEHQANIENQIAKPAH
;
A
#
# COMPACT_ATOMS: atom_id res chain seq x y z
N MET A 1 24.86 66.63 -1.02
CA MET A 1 26.17 66.50 -0.34
C MET A 1 26.40 65.00 -0.15
N ILE A 2 27.40 64.48 -0.84
CA ILE A 2 27.85 63.07 -0.84
C ILE A 2 28.46 62.73 0.53
N PHE A 3 28.22 61.53 1.08
CA PHE A 3 29.17 60.69 1.85
C PHE A 3 28.46 59.35 2.19
N LEU A 4 28.63 58.31 1.37
CA LEU A 4 29.64 57.23 1.43
C LEU A 4 29.22 56.06 2.33
N LEU A 5 28.87 54.95 1.66
CA LEU A 5 28.76 53.61 2.23
C LEU A 5 30.07 53.21 2.92
N LEU A 6 29.97 52.75 4.17
CA LEU A 6 30.92 51.78 4.72
C LEU A 6 30.16 50.48 4.97
N ALA A 7 30.37 49.51 4.07
CA ALA A 7 30.00 48.13 4.30
C ALA A 7 30.96 47.55 5.36
N ALA A 8 30.46 47.38 6.59
CA ALA A 8 31.13 46.53 7.57
C ALA A 8 30.92 45.08 7.14
N ILE A 9 31.96 44.48 6.57
CA ILE A 9 32.08 43.03 6.43
C ILE A 9 32.16 42.48 7.86
N VAL A 10 31.03 42.03 8.38
CA VAL A 10 31.03 41.08 9.49
C VAL A 10 31.53 39.78 8.88
N ALA A 11 32.82 39.49 9.07
CA ALA A 11 33.30 38.13 8.96
C ALA A 11 32.46 37.30 9.94
N ALA A 12 31.54 36.51 9.39
CA ALA A 12 30.91 35.44 10.13
C ALA A 12 32.03 34.46 10.47
N ASP A 13 32.63 34.64 11.65
CA ASP A 13 33.45 33.62 12.27
C ASP A 13 32.54 32.41 12.43
N ALA A 14 32.71 31.43 11.54
CA ALA A 14 31.94 30.21 11.55
C ALA A 14 32.22 29.52 12.89
N ALA A 15 31.16 29.40 13.70
CA ALA A 15 30.89 28.24 14.55
C ALA A 15 31.92 27.11 14.38
N PRO A 16 32.93 26.82 15.24
CA PRO A 16 33.75 25.64 15.03
C PRO A 16 32.81 24.43 14.90
N SER A 17 32.90 23.72 13.77
CA SER A 17 31.98 22.62 13.46
C SER A 17 31.92 21.64 14.63
N ASP A 18 30.71 21.27 15.08
CA ASP A 18 30.54 20.32 16.17
C ASP A 18 30.90 18.91 15.66
N PRO A 19 31.88 18.21 16.26
CA PRO A 19 32.24 16.85 15.85
C PRO A 19 31.05 15.88 15.95
N GLY A 20 30.14 16.07 16.90
CA GLY A 20 28.93 15.26 17.02
C GLY A 20 28.06 15.35 15.76
N LYS A 21 27.74 16.58 15.35
CA LYS A 21 26.98 16.85 14.11
C LYS A 21 27.66 16.28 12.86
N VAL A 22 28.98 16.47 12.71
CA VAL A 22 29.74 15.95 11.55
C VAL A 22 29.69 14.41 11.49
N ALA A 23 29.72 13.73 12.63
CA ALA A 23 29.59 12.28 12.68
C ALA A 23 28.20 11.78 12.23
N ILE A 24 27.12 12.47 12.61
CA ILE A 24 25.76 12.16 12.14
C ILE A 24 25.65 12.41 10.63
N ASP A 25 26.08 13.58 10.15
CA ASP A 25 26.01 13.95 8.73
C ASP A 25 26.78 12.94 7.85
N PHE A 26 27.93 12.45 8.33
CA PHE A 26 28.69 11.37 7.69
C PHE A 26 27.87 10.06 7.60
N LEU A 27 27.28 9.61 8.71
CA LEU A 27 26.50 8.37 8.72
C LEU A 27 25.21 8.48 7.88
N GLU A 28 24.58 9.65 7.80
CA GLU A 28 23.44 9.88 6.90
C GLU A 28 23.87 9.78 5.43
N LYS A 29 25.02 10.35 5.05
CA LYS A 29 25.58 10.17 3.69
C LYS A 29 25.90 8.71 3.38
N VAL A 30 26.41 7.95 4.36
CA VAL A 30 26.63 6.50 4.24
C VAL A 30 25.30 5.76 4.07
N ARG A 31 24.28 6.05 4.89
CA ARG A 31 22.93 5.48 4.81
C ARG A 31 22.31 5.70 3.43
N LEU A 32 22.43 6.91 2.88
CA LEU A 32 21.88 7.28 1.58
C LEU A 32 22.74 6.79 0.40
N LYS A 33 23.91 6.20 0.66
CA LYS A 33 24.92 5.82 -0.35
C LYS A 33 25.34 7.00 -1.24
N GLN A 34 25.43 8.19 -0.65
CA GLN A 34 25.80 9.44 -1.32
C GLN A 34 27.17 9.96 -0.89
N LEU A 35 27.94 9.15 -0.14
CA LEU A 35 29.26 9.54 0.35
C LEU A 35 30.28 9.62 -0.80
N ASP A 36 30.95 10.76 -0.92
CA ASP A 36 32.14 10.93 -1.77
C ASP A 36 33.41 10.43 -1.05
N LEU A 37 33.91 9.28 -1.51
CA LEU A 37 35.11 8.61 -0.98
C LEU A 37 36.39 8.98 -1.78
N GLU A 38 36.43 10.08 -2.51
CA GLU A 38 37.67 10.59 -3.08
C GLU A 38 38.47 11.46 -2.09
N PRO A 39 39.82 11.54 -2.22
CA PRO A 39 40.64 12.40 -1.38
C PRO A 39 40.18 13.87 -1.46
N GLY A 40 39.78 14.44 -0.33
CA GLY A 40 39.24 15.80 -0.26
C GLY A 40 37.71 15.90 -0.44
N GLY A 41 37.02 14.77 -0.62
CA GLY A 41 35.57 14.66 -0.56
C GLY A 41 35.04 14.63 0.89
N ASP A 42 34.09 13.73 1.17
CA ASP A 42 33.37 13.68 2.46
C ASP A 42 34.18 13.07 3.61
N THR A 43 35.35 12.51 3.32
CA THR A 43 36.21 11.85 4.32
C THR A 43 37.63 12.39 4.30
N ALA A 44 38.36 12.17 5.40
CA ALA A 44 39.77 12.50 5.53
C ALA A 44 40.69 11.54 4.75
N LEU A 45 40.19 10.84 3.72
CA LEU A 45 40.98 9.86 2.96
C LEU A 45 42.28 10.44 2.41
N SER A 46 43.38 9.74 2.64
CA SER A 46 44.70 10.10 2.12
C SER A 46 44.77 9.91 0.61
N ALA A 47 45.38 10.87 -0.09
CA ALA A 47 45.70 10.75 -1.51
C ALA A 47 46.62 9.55 -1.83
N GLN A 48 47.34 9.04 -0.82
CA GLN A 48 48.25 7.90 -0.94
C GLN A 48 47.56 6.54 -0.75
N THR A 49 46.24 6.51 -0.49
CA THR A 49 45.52 5.25 -0.29
C THR A 49 45.34 4.50 -1.62
N ALA A 50 45.92 3.30 -1.69
CA ALA A 50 45.85 2.45 -2.87
C ALA A 50 44.40 2.05 -3.24
N ALA A 51 44.13 1.90 -4.54
CA ALA A 51 42.80 1.56 -5.07
C ALA A 51 42.19 0.29 -4.45
N GLY A 52 43.02 -0.72 -4.14
CA GLY A 52 42.57 -1.93 -3.45
C GLY A 52 42.01 -1.66 -2.05
N LYS A 53 42.69 -0.80 -1.27
CA LYS A 53 42.23 -0.39 0.07
C LYS A 53 40.99 0.50 -0.03
N LYS A 54 40.91 1.42 -1.01
CA LYS A 54 39.69 2.22 -1.26
C LYS A 54 38.45 1.32 -1.47
N ARG A 55 38.56 0.26 -2.28
CA ARG A 55 37.48 -0.73 -2.47
C ARG A 55 37.12 -1.47 -1.19
N GLN A 56 38.09 -1.80 -0.35
CA GLN A 56 37.83 -2.45 0.94
C GLN A 56 37.05 -1.51 1.88
N ILE A 57 37.40 -0.24 1.91
CA ILE A 57 36.71 0.80 2.69
C ILE A 57 35.27 0.95 2.21
N ALA A 58 35.06 1.10 0.90
CA ALA A 58 33.72 1.18 0.32
C ALA A 58 32.83 -0.02 0.72
N ARG A 59 33.34 -1.25 0.64
CA ARG A 59 32.61 -2.46 1.10
C ARG A 59 32.31 -2.44 2.60
N GLY A 60 33.15 -1.81 3.41
CA GLY A 60 32.92 -1.60 4.83
C GLY A 60 31.75 -0.65 5.07
N LEU A 61 31.73 0.47 4.35
CA LEU A 61 30.67 1.46 4.41
C LEU A 61 29.35 0.92 3.86
N ASP A 62 29.38 0.10 2.81
CA ASP A 62 28.19 -0.59 2.29
C ASP A 62 27.57 -1.59 3.29
N ARG A 63 28.39 -2.20 4.15
CA ARG A 63 27.89 -3.02 5.26
C ARG A 63 27.24 -2.14 6.32
N MET A 64 27.93 -1.08 6.72
CA MET A 64 27.42 -0.10 7.70
C MET A 64 26.10 0.54 7.23
N ALA A 65 25.96 0.87 5.95
CA ALA A 65 24.74 1.42 5.37
C ALA A 65 23.53 0.49 5.55
N ARG A 66 23.74 -0.83 5.47
CA ARG A 66 22.69 -1.82 5.75
C ARG A 66 22.31 -1.87 7.23
N ASP A 67 23.29 -1.75 8.12
CA ASP A 67 23.08 -1.80 9.56
C ASP A 67 22.39 -0.52 10.09
N LEU A 68 22.67 0.64 9.47
CA LEU A 68 22.10 1.95 9.84
C LEU A 68 20.56 2.03 9.67
N GLY A 69 19.98 1.25 8.75
CA GLY A 69 18.53 1.19 8.53
C GLY A 69 17.87 2.56 8.39
N SER A 70 16.63 2.70 8.89
CA SER A 70 15.84 3.93 8.87
C SER A 70 15.63 4.57 10.25
N ASP A 71 16.27 4.04 11.29
CA ASP A 71 16.08 4.50 12.67
C ASP A 71 16.82 5.82 12.94
N PRO A 72 16.31 6.69 13.84
CA PRO A 72 16.96 7.95 14.18
C PRO A 72 18.35 7.76 14.81
N LEU A 73 19.24 8.71 14.52
CA LEU A 73 20.61 8.76 15.04
C LEU A 73 20.74 9.88 16.07
N GLU A 74 21.46 9.60 17.16
CA GLU A 74 21.74 10.55 18.24
C GLU A 74 23.24 10.55 18.59
N VAL A 75 23.78 11.71 18.97
CA VAL A 75 25.17 11.80 19.43
C VAL A 75 25.29 11.19 20.83
N GLY A 76 26.23 10.27 20.99
CA GLY A 76 26.63 9.68 22.27
C GLY A 76 27.86 10.36 22.87
N ALA A 77 28.74 9.58 23.49
CA ALA A 77 29.97 10.10 24.07
C ALA A 77 30.93 10.64 23.00
N VAL A 78 31.58 11.78 23.31
CA VAL A 78 32.60 12.41 22.47
C VAL A 78 33.89 12.57 23.26
N LYS A 79 35.00 12.10 22.70
CA LYS A 79 36.33 12.30 23.27
C LYS A 79 37.23 13.05 22.29
N LEU A 80 37.74 14.19 22.74
CA LEU A 80 38.65 15.05 21.99
C LEU A 80 40.10 14.79 22.40
N ASP A 81 41.00 14.80 21.42
CA ASP A 81 42.44 14.81 21.60
C ASP A 81 43.10 15.72 20.54
N ASP A 82 43.28 16.99 20.87
CA ASP A 82 43.71 18.07 19.97
C ASP A 82 42.93 18.12 18.63
N ASN A 83 43.54 17.60 17.56
CA ASN A 83 43.02 17.58 16.20
C ASN A 83 42.27 16.28 15.88
N PHE A 84 41.96 15.46 16.89
CA PHE A 84 41.26 14.20 16.75
C PHE A 84 40.03 14.18 17.64
N ALA A 85 38.95 13.60 17.12
CA ALA A 85 37.77 13.31 17.90
C ALA A 85 37.35 11.86 17.65
N ALA A 86 36.92 11.23 18.72
CA ALA A 86 36.25 9.94 18.72
C ALA A 86 34.81 10.18 19.16
N VAL A 87 33.84 9.90 18.28
CA VAL A 87 32.42 10.16 18.51
C VAL A 87 31.67 8.85 18.44
N LEU A 88 30.84 8.57 19.44
CA LEU A 88 29.85 7.50 19.35
C LEU A 88 28.55 8.07 18.82
N VAL A 89 27.95 7.41 17.83
CA VAL A 89 26.61 7.73 17.32
C VAL A 89 25.68 6.56 17.61
N ARG A 90 24.56 6.84 18.27
CA ARG A 90 23.60 5.86 18.74
C ARG A 90 22.45 5.76 17.73
N LYS A 91 22.03 4.55 17.42
CA LYS A 91 20.77 4.26 16.72
C LYS A 91 19.74 3.84 17.76
N VAL A 92 18.75 4.70 18.02
CA VAL A 92 17.83 4.57 19.17
C VAL A 92 16.36 4.37 18.80
N GLY A 93 16.07 4.01 17.55
CA GLY A 93 14.71 3.74 17.07
C GLY A 93 14.15 2.38 17.51
N GLY A 94 12.82 2.31 17.66
CA GLY A 94 12.07 1.08 17.95
C GLY A 94 11.77 0.84 19.43
N PHE A 95 10.98 -0.22 19.69
CA PHE A 95 10.75 -0.85 20.98
C PHE A 95 11.75 -2.00 21.26
N ASP A 96 12.29 -2.65 20.22
CA ASP A 96 13.23 -3.78 20.34
C ASP A 96 14.66 -3.34 20.71
N PRO A 97 15.14 -3.66 21.93
CA PRO A 97 16.51 -3.34 22.37
C PRO A 97 17.59 -4.03 21.54
N SER A 98 17.26 -5.11 20.82
CA SER A 98 18.21 -5.83 19.95
C SER A 98 18.60 -5.02 18.72
N ARG A 99 17.74 -4.07 18.29
CA ARG A 99 17.97 -3.19 17.14
C ARG A 99 18.90 -2.02 17.45
N LEU A 100 19.11 -1.71 18.73
CA LEU A 100 20.00 -0.65 19.17
C LEU A 100 21.43 -0.95 18.73
N GLN A 101 22.09 0.05 18.19
CA GLN A 101 23.47 -0.04 17.73
C GLN A 101 24.20 1.26 18.07
N VAL A 102 25.50 1.14 18.30
CA VAL A 102 26.39 2.28 18.52
C VAL A 102 27.48 2.23 17.46
N PHE A 103 27.61 3.30 16.69
CA PHE A 103 28.55 3.47 15.59
C PHE A 103 29.68 4.39 16.03
N PRO A 104 30.90 3.87 16.24
CA PRO A 104 32.07 4.70 16.49
C PRO A 104 32.57 5.37 15.21
N VAL A 105 32.70 6.69 15.25
CA VAL A 105 33.17 7.54 14.16
C VAL A 105 34.42 8.30 14.62
N ALA A 106 35.53 8.06 13.93
CA ALA A 106 36.75 8.83 14.09
C ALA A 106 36.67 10.09 13.22
N LEU A 107 37.10 11.24 13.74
CA LEU A 107 37.14 12.51 13.03
C LEU A 107 38.52 13.14 13.16
N VAL A 108 38.98 13.77 12.09
CA VAL A 108 40.24 14.53 12.04
C VAL A 108 39.91 15.99 11.76
N LYS A 109 40.54 16.88 12.52
CA LYS A 109 40.44 18.32 12.32
C LYS A 109 41.44 18.77 11.26
N ARG A 110 40.95 19.40 10.18
CA ARG A 110 41.75 20.01 9.11
C ARG A 110 41.44 21.51 9.08
N GLY A 111 42.34 22.33 9.62
CA GLY A 111 42.07 23.75 9.83
C GLY A 111 40.98 23.97 10.87
N ALA A 112 39.89 24.64 10.50
CA ALA A 112 38.75 24.90 11.38
C ALA A 112 37.68 23.79 11.35
N GLU A 113 37.75 22.86 10.40
CA GLU A 113 36.69 21.90 10.11
C GLU A 113 37.04 20.48 10.57
N TRP A 114 36.02 19.73 11.01
CA TRP A 114 36.15 18.29 11.24
C TRP A 114 35.76 17.51 9.99
N THR A 115 36.47 16.41 9.74
CA THR A 115 36.15 15.48 8.64
C THR A 115 36.22 14.05 9.16
N ALA A 116 35.28 13.20 8.76
CA ALA A 116 35.27 11.80 9.17
C ALA A 116 36.43 11.01 8.59
N ALA A 117 37.05 10.16 9.41
CA ALA A 117 38.01 9.19 8.95
C ALA A 117 37.31 8.19 8.00
N PRO A 118 38.00 7.70 6.95
CA PRO A 118 37.37 6.85 5.95
C PRO A 118 37.10 5.43 6.47
N VAL A 119 37.83 4.97 7.49
CA VAL A 119 37.67 3.62 8.05
C VAL A 119 36.78 3.67 9.30
N PRO A 120 35.71 2.84 9.37
CA PRO A 120 34.90 2.72 10.58
C PRO A 120 35.72 2.47 11.83
N ALA A 121 35.40 3.17 12.92
CA ALA A 121 36.07 3.05 14.22
C ALA A 121 37.59 3.30 14.23
N SER A 122 38.19 3.87 13.18
CA SER A 122 39.65 3.99 13.06
C SER A 122 40.11 5.25 12.35
N PHE A 123 41.29 5.73 12.71
CA PHE A 123 41.98 6.83 12.03
C PHE A 123 42.82 6.35 10.83
N GLU A 124 42.81 5.05 10.52
CA GLU A 124 43.58 4.48 9.40
C GLU A 124 43.25 5.19 8.08
N ASN A 125 44.28 5.46 7.27
CA ASN A 125 44.18 6.15 5.97
C ASN A 125 43.67 7.61 6.04
N SER A 126 43.67 8.25 7.21
CA SER A 126 43.23 9.65 7.36
C SER A 126 44.30 10.72 7.04
N GLY A 127 45.48 10.29 6.58
CA GLY A 127 46.62 11.18 6.29
C GLY A 127 47.30 11.77 7.53
N THR A 128 47.09 11.16 8.70
CA THR A 128 47.67 11.56 9.98
C THR A 128 49.10 10.99 10.03
N GLY A 129 50.12 11.84 10.12
CA GLY A 129 51.53 11.45 9.91
C GLY A 129 52.06 10.28 10.76
N TYR A 130 53.25 9.77 10.42
CA TYR A 130 53.80 8.52 10.97
C TYR A 130 54.55 8.64 12.31
N ALA A 131 54.38 9.73 13.05
CA ALA A 131 55.07 9.92 14.33
C ALA A 131 54.63 8.86 15.36
N VAL A 132 55.60 8.25 16.05
CA VAL A 132 55.36 7.15 17.00
C VAL A 132 54.43 7.58 18.13
N GLU A 133 54.61 8.78 18.68
CA GLU A 133 53.75 9.28 19.77
C GLU A 133 52.34 9.63 19.31
N LEU A 134 52.18 10.08 18.06
CA LEU A 134 50.87 10.30 17.47
C LEU A 134 50.12 8.97 17.30
N ARG A 135 50.80 7.92 16.80
CA ARG A 135 50.20 6.58 16.69
C ARG A 135 49.73 6.03 18.03
N LYS A 136 50.49 6.25 19.11
CA LYS A 136 50.06 5.84 20.47
C LYS A 136 48.79 6.58 20.89
N ARG A 137 48.71 7.89 20.67
CA ARG A 137 47.51 8.69 20.96
C ARG A 137 46.28 8.25 20.18
N LEU A 138 46.41 8.03 18.87
CA LEU A 138 45.32 7.53 18.03
C LEU A 138 44.87 6.14 18.46
N ALA A 139 45.80 5.24 18.77
CA ALA A 139 45.47 3.91 19.30
C ALA A 139 44.71 3.98 20.63
N LEU A 140 44.99 4.97 21.49
CA LEU A 140 44.22 5.19 22.72
C LEU A 140 42.77 5.63 22.43
N LEU A 141 42.56 6.47 21.41
CA LEU A 141 41.22 6.87 20.98
C LEU A 141 40.44 5.72 20.32
N GLU A 142 41.09 4.91 19.49
CA GLU A 142 40.48 3.72 18.86
C GLU A 142 40.08 2.69 19.91
N ASN A 143 40.98 2.39 20.85
CA ASN A 143 40.67 1.51 21.97
C ASN A 143 39.56 2.06 22.87
N TRP A 144 39.50 3.39 23.05
CA TRP A 144 38.43 4.04 23.79
C TRP A 144 37.08 3.88 23.07
N MET A 145 37.01 4.13 21.76
CA MET A 145 35.78 3.95 20.98
C MET A 145 35.24 2.52 21.08
N LEU A 146 36.09 1.52 20.92
CA LEU A 146 35.67 0.11 20.96
C LEU A 146 35.17 -0.31 22.36
N ARG A 147 35.78 0.21 23.42
CA ARG A 147 35.34 -0.07 24.80
C ARG A 147 34.03 0.65 25.13
N GLU A 148 33.97 1.94 24.87
CA GLU A 148 32.78 2.74 25.16
C GLU A 148 31.60 2.33 24.28
N GLN A 149 31.83 1.85 23.05
CA GLN A 149 30.76 1.29 22.22
C GLN A 149 30.02 0.15 22.93
N VAL A 150 30.74 -0.74 23.61
CA VAL A 150 30.14 -1.86 24.36
C VAL A 150 29.41 -1.34 25.60
N VAL A 151 30.07 -0.50 26.40
CA VAL A 151 29.49 0.08 27.63
C VAL A 151 28.22 0.89 27.32
N ASP A 152 28.27 1.73 26.28
CA ASP A 152 27.15 2.57 25.86
C ASP A 152 26.00 1.71 25.31
N LEU A 153 26.30 0.67 24.54
CA LEU A 153 25.27 -0.25 24.04
C LEU A 153 24.61 -1.04 25.17
N GLU A 154 25.36 -1.51 26.16
CA GLU A 154 24.82 -2.16 27.37
C GLU A 154 23.90 -1.21 28.13
N HIS A 155 24.35 0.02 28.36
CA HIS A 155 23.55 1.05 29.03
C HIS A 155 22.28 1.40 28.26
N LEU A 156 22.35 1.53 26.94
CA LEU A 156 21.18 1.78 26.09
C LEU A 156 20.18 0.63 26.14
N ARG A 157 20.66 -0.62 26.16
CA ARG A 157 19.77 -1.79 26.28
C ARG A 157 19.06 -1.82 27.62
N GLU A 158 19.77 -1.58 28.72
CA GLU A 158 19.19 -1.48 30.06
C GLU A 158 18.13 -0.37 30.13
N GLN A 159 18.47 0.83 29.65
CA GLN A 159 17.52 1.95 29.61
C GLN A 159 16.32 1.66 28.70
N SER A 160 16.54 1.01 27.56
CA SER A 160 15.47 0.72 26.59
C SER A 160 14.43 -0.23 27.17
N VAL A 161 14.83 -1.24 27.94
CA VAL A 161 13.88 -2.12 28.64
C VAL A 161 13.00 -1.32 29.60
N GLY A 162 13.60 -0.40 30.37
CA GLY A 162 12.85 0.49 31.27
C GLY A 162 11.89 1.42 30.52
N ARG A 163 12.36 2.06 29.43
CA ARG A 163 11.53 2.94 28.59
C ARG A 163 10.38 2.18 27.92
N MET A 164 10.65 0.98 27.42
CA MET A 164 9.66 0.09 26.80
C MET A 164 8.56 -0.23 27.82
N ARG A 165 8.91 -0.75 29.00
CA ARG A 165 7.94 -1.06 30.06
C ARG A 165 7.16 0.18 30.50
N ALA A 166 7.80 1.34 30.62
CA ALA A 166 7.12 2.58 30.96
C ALA A 166 6.10 3.00 29.89
N LYS A 167 6.44 2.87 28.59
CA LYS A 167 5.49 3.14 27.49
C LYS A 167 4.32 2.17 27.49
N ILE A 168 4.57 0.88 27.72
CA ILE A 168 3.51 -0.13 27.83
C ILE A 168 2.60 0.19 29.02
N ALA A 169 3.17 0.47 30.20
CA ALA A 169 2.39 0.78 31.40
C ALA A 169 1.58 2.08 31.29
N LEU A 170 2.04 3.04 30.48
CA LEU A 170 1.30 4.26 30.19
C LEU A 170 0.06 3.97 29.33
N SER A 171 0.18 3.09 28.33
CA SER A 171 -0.95 2.73 27.44
C SER A 171 -1.91 1.73 28.10
N LEU A 172 -1.35 0.81 28.88
CA LEU A 172 -2.07 -0.28 29.54
C LEU A 172 -1.63 -0.37 31.01
N PRO A 173 -2.33 0.33 31.93
CA PRO A 173 -1.96 0.35 33.34
C PRO A 173 -2.04 -1.06 33.99
N PRO A 174 -0.99 -1.54 34.69
CA PRO A 174 -0.95 -2.89 35.26
C PRO A 174 -2.14 -3.22 36.18
N GLU A 175 -2.54 -2.26 37.02
CA GLU A 175 -3.69 -2.42 37.93
C GLU A 175 -5.02 -2.60 37.19
N SER A 176 -5.15 -2.01 36.01
CA SER A 176 -6.33 -2.19 35.17
C SER A 176 -6.36 -3.61 34.61
N VAL A 177 -5.19 -4.13 34.19
CA VAL A 177 -5.07 -5.45 33.58
C VAL A 177 -5.34 -6.57 34.59
N ARG A 178 -4.82 -6.44 35.81
CA ARG A 178 -5.04 -7.43 36.89
C ARG A 178 -6.51 -7.68 37.24
N ARG A 179 -7.39 -6.71 36.93
CA ARG A 179 -8.83 -6.79 37.22
C ARG A 179 -9.65 -7.31 36.05
N MET A 180 -9.03 -7.51 34.88
CA MET A 180 -9.73 -8.03 33.71
C MET A 180 -9.95 -9.54 33.87
N ASN A 181 -11.14 -10.00 33.49
CA ASN A 181 -11.38 -11.41 33.20
C ASN A 181 -10.88 -11.75 31.79
N VAL A 182 -10.88 -13.04 31.43
CA VAL A 182 -10.39 -13.50 30.12
C VAL A 182 -11.11 -12.81 28.96
N ARG A 183 -12.44 -12.63 29.07
CA ARG A 183 -13.25 -11.91 28.07
C ARG A 183 -12.75 -10.49 27.82
N GLN A 184 -12.67 -9.68 28.88
CA GLN A 184 -12.25 -8.28 28.81
C GLN A 184 -10.83 -8.16 28.28
N PHE A 185 -9.97 -9.11 28.63
CA PHE A 185 -8.60 -9.18 28.13
C PHE A 185 -8.55 -9.46 26.62
N GLY A 186 -9.37 -10.41 26.13
CA GLY A 186 -9.52 -10.71 24.71
C GLY A 186 -10.09 -9.53 23.90
N GLU A 187 -11.14 -8.86 24.39
CA GLU A 187 -11.73 -7.66 23.77
C GLU A 187 -10.69 -6.51 23.68
N ARG A 188 -9.89 -6.34 24.74
CA ARG A 188 -8.80 -5.34 24.76
C ARG A 188 -7.70 -5.68 23.76
N PHE A 189 -7.39 -6.97 23.59
CA PHE A 189 -6.41 -7.43 22.61
C PHE A 189 -6.85 -7.19 21.18
N LEU A 190 -8.10 -7.53 20.85
CA LEU A 190 -8.68 -7.22 19.54
C LEU A 190 -8.62 -5.72 19.24
N THR A 191 -9.06 -4.89 20.18
CA THR A 191 -9.00 -3.42 20.04
C THR A 191 -7.58 -2.92 19.80
N ALA A 192 -6.59 -3.45 20.51
CA ALA A 192 -5.19 -3.07 20.34
C ALA A 192 -4.65 -3.47 18.95
N CYS A 193 -5.03 -4.65 18.45
CA CYS A 193 -4.66 -5.12 17.11
C CYS A 193 -5.28 -4.25 16.01
N GLU A 194 -6.57 -3.90 16.15
CA GLU A 194 -7.31 -3.04 15.22
C GLU A 194 -6.69 -1.66 15.09
N GLN A 195 -6.31 -1.06 16.22
CA GLN A 195 -5.69 0.26 16.28
C GLN A 195 -4.19 0.20 15.96
N ARG A 196 -3.61 -1.00 15.86
CA ARG A 196 -2.15 -1.24 15.76
C ARG A 196 -1.38 -0.53 16.87
N ASP A 197 -1.96 -0.52 18.07
CA ASP A 197 -1.36 0.07 19.26
C ASP A 197 -0.26 -0.86 19.79
N LEU A 198 0.95 -0.68 19.25
CA LEU A 198 2.15 -1.45 19.59
C LEU A 198 2.35 -1.58 21.12
N PRO A 199 2.36 -0.50 21.93
CA PRO A 199 2.40 -0.61 23.39
C PRO A 199 1.34 -1.53 23.99
N SER A 200 0.06 -1.39 23.62
CA SER A 200 -1.02 -2.22 24.19
C SER A 200 -0.88 -3.67 23.77
N MET A 201 -0.58 -3.94 22.49
CA MET A 201 -0.34 -5.30 21.99
C MET A 201 0.79 -5.99 22.78
N LEU A 202 1.92 -5.31 22.96
CA LEU A 202 3.06 -5.83 23.73
C LEU A 202 2.73 -6.04 25.21
N GLY A 203 1.93 -5.16 25.81
CA GLY A 203 1.47 -5.32 27.19
C GLY A 203 0.64 -6.58 27.39
N LEU A 204 -0.31 -6.84 26.49
CA LEU A 204 -1.21 -8.00 26.53
C LEU A 204 -0.49 -9.33 26.20
N LEU A 205 0.67 -9.26 25.55
CA LEU A 205 1.55 -10.41 25.28
C LEU A 205 2.53 -10.72 26.41
N GLY A 206 2.43 -10.04 27.57
CA GLY A 206 3.26 -10.29 28.76
C GLY A 206 4.33 -9.23 29.04
N GLY A 207 4.34 -8.11 28.32
CA GLY A 207 5.34 -7.04 28.51
C GLY A 207 5.24 -6.31 29.87
N LEU A 208 4.12 -6.48 30.57
CA LEU A 208 3.89 -5.95 31.93
C LEU A 208 4.26 -6.93 33.04
N SER A 209 4.46 -8.21 32.73
CA SER A 209 4.80 -9.23 33.71
C SER A 209 6.16 -8.95 34.33
N SER A 210 6.27 -9.16 35.64
CA SER A 210 7.49 -9.03 36.44
C SER A 210 8.63 -9.84 35.84
N LYS A 211 8.37 -11.13 35.57
CA LYS A 211 9.17 -11.99 34.70
C LYS A 211 8.57 -11.99 33.29
N LEU A 212 9.39 -11.61 32.30
CA LEU A 212 8.97 -11.66 30.89
C LEU A 212 8.82 -13.12 30.43
N PRO A 213 7.93 -13.39 29.46
CA PRO A 213 7.86 -14.69 28.79
C PRO A 213 9.22 -15.11 28.20
N ASP A 214 9.49 -16.42 28.17
CA ASP A 214 10.77 -16.94 27.67
C ASP A 214 10.96 -16.64 26.15
N ASP A 215 9.87 -16.53 25.41
CA ASP A 215 9.79 -16.17 23.98
C ASP A 215 9.56 -14.67 23.72
N TRP A 216 9.76 -13.81 24.72
CA TRP A 216 9.48 -12.37 24.64
C TRP A 216 10.14 -11.67 23.45
N ALA A 217 11.39 -12.03 23.12
CA ALA A 217 12.11 -11.45 22.00
C ALA A 217 11.44 -11.74 20.64
N ASP A 218 10.78 -12.89 20.51
CA ASP A 218 10.06 -13.25 19.28
C ASP A 218 8.74 -12.50 19.19
N ARG A 219 7.98 -12.43 20.30
CA ARG A 219 6.74 -11.63 20.40
C ARG A 219 6.98 -10.17 20.02
N LEU A 220 8.03 -9.58 20.59
CA LEU A 220 8.40 -8.18 20.35
C LEU A 220 8.69 -7.92 18.86
N ARG A 221 9.55 -8.76 18.25
CA ARG A 221 9.91 -8.64 16.84
C ARG A 221 8.72 -8.86 15.91
N ALA A 222 7.85 -9.81 16.23
CA ALA A 222 6.65 -10.09 15.45
C ALA A 222 5.69 -8.91 15.43
N VAL A 223 5.34 -8.36 16.60
CA VAL A 223 4.41 -7.22 16.70
C VAL A 223 5.01 -5.96 16.06
N GLU A 224 6.28 -5.64 16.31
CA GLU A 224 6.93 -4.50 15.64
C GLU A 224 6.86 -4.60 14.12
N ARG A 225 7.20 -5.77 13.58
CA ARG A 225 7.19 -6.01 12.14
C ARG A 225 5.79 -5.82 11.58
N THR A 226 4.78 -6.35 12.26
CA THR A 226 3.37 -6.22 11.87
C THR A 226 2.91 -4.77 11.86
N VAL A 227 3.18 -4.03 12.94
CA VAL A 227 2.78 -2.61 13.04
C VAL A 227 3.51 -1.77 11.98
N ALA A 228 4.81 -2.04 11.75
CA ALA A 228 5.59 -1.36 10.71
C ALA A 228 5.12 -1.69 9.28
N ALA A 229 4.65 -2.91 9.03
CA ALA A 229 4.13 -3.34 7.73
C ALA A 229 2.78 -2.67 7.38
N GLY A 230 2.07 -2.17 8.38
CA GLY A 230 0.80 -1.48 8.18
C GLY A 230 -0.24 -2.36 7.47
N THR A 231 -0.84 -1.86 6.38
CA THR A 231 -1.82 -2.63 5.58
C THR A 231 -1.21 -3.80 4.83
N SER A 232 0.12 -3.87 4.74
CA SER A 232 0.87 -4.97 4.11
C SER A 232 1.35 -6.03 5.11
N ALA A 233 0.80 -6.05 6.33
CA ALA A 233 1.10 -7.10 7.30
C ALA A 233 0.79 -8.48 6.72
N ALA A 234 1.70 -9.44 6.96
CA ALA A 234 1.54 -10.82 6.53
C ALA A 234 0.53 -11.57 7.41
N ARG A 235 -0.03 -12.66 6.89
CA ARG A 235 -0.76 -13.63 7.71
C ARG A 235 0.21 -14.31 8.69
N PRO A 236 -0.25 -14.71 9.90
CA PRO A 236 -1.62 -14.60 10.39
C PRO A 236 -1.97 -13.22 11.00
N TRP A 237 -0.98 -12.35 11.27
CA TRP A 237 -1.21 -11.01 11.84
C TRP A 237 -2.15 -10.12 11.04
N ARG A 238 -2.22 -10.28 9.71
CA ARG A 238 -3.20 -9.59 8.85
C ARG A 238 -4.63 -9.76 9.36
N LEU A 239 -5.00 -10.95 9.82
CA LEU A 239 -6.35 -11.25 10.29
C LEU A 239 -6.78 -10.36 11.46
N LEU A 240 -5.83 -10.02 12.34
CA LEU A 240 -6.09 -9.20 13.52
C LEU A 240 -5.87 -7.70 13.32
N THR A 241 -5.10 -7.29 12.30
CA THR A 241 -4.63 -5.90 12.15
C THR A 241 -5.07 -5.20 10.86
N SER A 242 -5.62 -5.93 9.89
CA SER A 242 -6.15 -5.35 8.65
C SER A 242 -7.53 -4.74 8.90
N PRO A 243 -7.82 -3.49 8.47
CA PRO A 243 -9.15 -2.89 8.60
C PRO A 243 -10.21 -3.55 7.70
N GLU A 244 -9.79 -4.33 6.69
CA GLU A 244 -10.70 -5.01 5.75
C GLU A 244 -11.25 -6.33 6.29
N VAL A 245 -10.66 -6.87 7.35
CA VAL A 245 -11.02 -8.18 7.91
C VAL A 245 -12.14 -7.99 8.92
N ALA A 246 -13.27 -8.67 8.72
CA ALA A 246 -14.30 -8.79 9.75
C ALA A 246 -13.83 -9.78 10.80
N ARG A 247 -13.87 -9.42 12.08
CA ARG A 247 -13.40 -10.27 13.17
C ARG A 247 -14.21 -10.03 14.43
N ALA A 248 -14.33 -11.07 15.25
CA ALA A 248 -14.97 -10.96 16.56
C ALA A 248 -14.44 -12.03 17.53
N LEU A 249 -14.47 -11.70 18.82
CA LEU A 249 -14.29 -12.68 19.89
C LEU A 249 -15.55 -13.55 19.97
N VAL A 250 -15.44 -14.83 19.62
CA VAL A 250 -16.57 -15.76 19.54
C VAL A 250 -16.69 -16.66 20.75
N ASP A 251 -15.59 -16.94 21.42
CA ASP A 251 -15.57 -17.77 22.62
C ASP A 251 -14.46 -17.37 23.60
N HIS A 252 -14.68 -17.72 24.87
CA HIS A 252 -13.72 -17.56 25.95
C HIS A 252 -13.90 -18.64 27.03
N GLU A 253 -12.80 -19.07 27.63
CA GLU A 253 -12.81 -19.96 28.78
C GLU A 253 -11.84 -19.43 29.84
N GLU A 254 -12.22 -19.56 31.11
CA GLU A 254 -11.37 -19.20 32.25
C GLU A 254 -11.38 -20.36 33.26
N ASP A 255 -10.21 -20.91 33.53
CA ASP A 255 -9.98 -21.90 34.58
C ASP A 255 -8.97 -21.37 35.62
N ASP A 256 -8.71 -22.14 36.67
CA ASP A 256 -7.84 -21.71 37.78
C ASP A 256 -6.37 -21.46 37.35
N ASN A 257 -5.92 -22.02 36.22
CA ASN A 257 -4.52 -22.03 35.78
C ASN A 257 -4.28 -21.44 34.37
N GLY A 258 -5.33 -21.02 33.67
CA GLY A 258 -5.27 -20.68 32.26
C GLY A 258 -6.59 -20.13 31.73
N GLY A 259 -6.56 -19.74 30.47
CA GLY A 259 -7.76 -19.34 29.75
C GLY A 259 -7.60 -19.59 28.27
N LEU A 260 -8.70 -19.49 27.56
CA LEU A 260 -8.77 -19.58 26.11
C LEU A 260 -9.57 -18.40 25.60
N ILE A 261 -9.15 -17.83 24.48
CA ILE A 261 -10.02 -17.00 23.66
C ILE A 261 -9.98 -17.49 22.23
N SER A 262 -11.13 -17.48 21.57
CA SER A 262 -11.26 -17.87 20.17
C SER A 262 -11.78 -16.67 19.37
N ILE A 263 -11.07 -16.33 18.29
CA ILE A 263 -11.38 -15.18 17.44
C ILE A 263 -11.69 -15.69 16.04
N ALA A 264 -12.93 -15.50 15.60
CA ALA A 264 -13.31 -15.77 14.22
C ALA A 264 -12.98 -14.58 13.33
N CYS A 265 -12.40 -14.83 12.16
CA CYS A 265 -11.95 -13.82 11.20
C CYS A 265 -12.41 -14.17 9.78
N LEU A 266 -12.93 -13.20 9.04
CA LEU A 266 -13.29 -13.30 7.63
C LEU A 266 -12.51 -12.26 6.83
N ASP A 267 -11.46 -12.71 6.13
CA ASP A 267 -10.67 -11.86 5.24
C ASP A 267 -11.23 -11.94 3.81
N PRO A 268 -11.80 -10.86 3.27
CA PRO A 268 -12.31 -10.85 1.91
C PRO A 268 -11.19 -11.00 0.86
N ALA A 269 -9.92 -10.80 1.20
CA ALA A 269 -8.80 -11.06 0.28
C ALA A 269 -8.48 -12.56 0.10
N GLY A 270 -9.03 -13.44 0.96
CA GLY A 270 -8.72 -14.86 0.99
C GLY A 270 -7.28 -15.16 1.45
N LEU A 271 -6.79 -16.37 1.16
CA LEU A 271 -5.43 -16.81 1.55
C LEU A 271 -4.33 -16.33 0.58
N GLY A 272 -4.66 -15.54 -0.43
CA GLY A 272 -3.72 -15.05 -1.45
C GLY A 272 -3.45 -16.09 -2.55
N THR A 273 -3.83 -15.74 -3.78
CA THR A 273 -3.84 -16.54 -5.02
C THR A 273 -4.92 -17.63 -5.11
N ALA A 274 -5.52 -17.76 -6.31
CA ALA A 274 -6.63 -18.67 -6.57
C ALA A 274 -6.17 -20.15 -6.54
N PRO A 275 -6.99 -21.10 -6.03
CA PRO A 275 -8.43 -20.98 -5.81
C PRO A 275 -8.83 -20.68 -4.36
N ASN A 276 -8.03 -19.93 -3.59
CA ASN A 276 -8.29 -19.65 -2.18
C ASN A 276 -9.45 -18.63 -2.01
N ARG A 277 -10.68 -19.15 -1.87
CA ARG A 277 -11.88 -18.35 -1.61
C ARG A 277 -11.87 -17.80 -0.17
N PRO A 278 -12.54 -16.67 0.09
CA PRO A 278 -12.80 -16.20 1.44
C PRO A 278 -13.49 -17.30 2.27
N ARG A 279 -13.02 -17.49 3.50
CA ARG A 279 -13.59 -18.39 4.51
C ARG A 279 -13.49 -17.74 5.89
N ILE A 280 -14.31 -18.20 6.82
CA ILE A 280 -14.17 -17.83 8.24
C ILE A 280 -13.07 -18.71 8.83
N GLU A 281 -12.10 -18.09 9.48
CA GLU A 281 -11.00 -18.77 10.16
C GLU A 281 -11.07 -18.46 11.65
N VAL A 282 -11.04 -19.50 12.47
CA VAL A 282 -11.00 -19.36 13.93
C VAL A 282 -9.55 -19.44 14.39
N ILE A 283 -9.16 -18.52 15.25
CA ILE A 283 -7.81 -18.49 15.84
C ILE A 283 -7.96 -18.61 17.35
N HIS A 284 -7.36 -19.65 17.91
CA HIS A 284 -7.31 -19.87 19.35
C HIS A 284 -6.05 -19.26 19.94
N PHE A 285 -6.23 -18.53 21.04
CA PHE A 285 -5.14 -18.00 21.86
C PHE A 285 -5.29 -18.55 23.26
N THR A 286 -4.27 -19.25 23.74
CA THR A 286 -4.21 -19.64 25.14
C THR A 286 -3.75 -18.45 25.98
N LEU A 287 -4.28 -18.32 27.18
CA LEU A 287 -3.91 -17.31 28.15
C LEU A 287 -3.30 -17.99 29.36
N THR A 288 -2.29 -17.34 29.92
CA THR A 288 -1.68 -17.77 31.18
C THR A 288 -1.70 -16.60 32.15
N LYS A 289 -1.81 -16.89 33.43
CA LYS A 289 -1.72 -15.88 34.48
C LYS A 289 -0.34 -15.94 35.09
N ALA A 290 0.42 -14.84 34.99
CA ALA A 290 1.74 -14.75 35.61
C ALA A 290 1.63 -14.71 37.15
N ASP A 291 2.74 -15.00 37.83
CA ASP A 291 2.81 -15.02 39.31
C ASP A 291 2.37 -13.70 39.98
N ASP A 292 2.44 -12.59 39.25
CA ASP A 292 1.99 -11.26 39.69
C ASP A 292 0.51 -10.96 39.37
N GLY A 293 -0.24 -11.98 38.96
CA GLY A 293 -1.67 -11.95 38.70
C GLY A 293 -2.07 -11.35 37.36
N ILE A 294 -1.12 -11.03 36.48
CA ILE A 294 -1.38 -10.42 35.17
C ILE A 294 -1.61 -11.52 34.12
N TRP A 295 -2.73 -11.42 33.39
CA TRP A 295 -2.98 -12.26 32.21
C TRP A 295 -2.02 -11.92 31.09
N GLN A 296 -1.61 -12.93 30.32
CA GLN A 296 -0.85 -12.78 29.09
C GLN A 296 -1.39 -13.74 28.03
N ILE A 297 -1.58 -13.22 26.82
CA ILE A 297 -1.93 -14.02 25.63
C ILE A 297 -0.69 -14.72 25.12
N ASN A 298 -0.81 -16.02 24.85
CA ASN A 298 0.18 -16.83 24.19
C ASN A 298 -0.24 -17.04 22.73
N PRO A 299 0.38 -16.33 21.79
CA PRO A 299 0.05 -16.47 20.38
C PRO A 299 0.56 -17.83 19.85
N PRO A 300 -0.15 -18.45 18.90
CA PRO A 300 0.36 -19.63 18.20
C PRO A 300 1.73 -19.37 17.57
N ALA A 301 2.55 -20.41 17.40
CA ALA A 301 3.92 -20.28 16.87
C ALA A 301 3.98 -19.59 15.50
N SER A 302 2.94 -19.76 14.67
CA SER A 302 2.78 -19.10 13.37
C SER A 302 2.76 -17.57 13.43
N PHE A 303 2.41 -16.97 14.58
CA PHE A 303 2.46 -15.53 14.81
C PHE A 303 3.86 -15.03 15.17
N LEU A 304 4.74 -15.90 15.67
CA LEU A 304 6.08 -15.52 16.17
C LEU A 304 7.15 -15.57 15.08
N HIS A 305 7.03 -16.53 14.16
CA HIS A 305 7.99 -16.70 13.08
C HIS A 305 7.55 -15.92 11.82
N SER A 306 8.51 -15.38 11.07
CA SER A 306 8.21 -14.91 9.70
C SER A 306 7.69 -16.10 8.92
N ALA A 307 6.46 -16.01 8.41
CA ALA A 307 5.88 -16.98 7.51
C ALA A 307 6.97 -17.50 6.55
N LYS A 308 7.30 -18.79 6.66
CA LYS A 308 7.79 -19.51 5.49
C LYS A 308 6.74 -19.29 4.40
N GLY A 309 7.18 -19.24 3.14
CA GLY A 309 6.25 -19.06 2.02
C GLY A 309 5.09 -20.07 2.07
N PRO A 310 4.02 -19.85 1.31
CA PRO A 310 2.78 -20.61 1.35
C PRO A 310 2.90 -22.11 0.97
N ASP A 311 4.10 -22.68 0.95
CA ASP A 311 4.39 -24.03 0.46
C ASP A 311 4.71 -25.06 1.56
N ASP A 312 4.86 -24.68 2.84
CA ASP A 312 5.15 -25.65 3.90
C ASP A 312 4.20 -25.49 5.08
N GLU A 313 3.37 -26.53 5.30
CA GLU A 313 2.41 -26.78 6.39
C GLU A 313 0.98 -26.23 6.17
N GLU A 314 0.32 -26.70 5.10
CA GLU A 314 -1.12 -26.97 5.15
C GLU A 314 -1.29 -28.48 5.42
N GLU A 315 -1.18 -28.88 6.69
CA GLU A 315 -2.03 -29.99 7.12
C GLU A 315 -3.45 -29.42 7.04
N GLU A 316 -4.25 -29.93 6.10
CA GLU A 316 -5.71 -29.77 6.14
C GLU A 316 -6.15 -30.46 7.44
N ASP A 317 -6.07 -29.74 8.55
CA ASP A 317 -6.80 -30.10 9.75
C ASP A 317 -8.27 -30.04 9.33
N GLU A 318 -8.90 -31.22 9.24
CA GLU A 318 -10.35 -31.35 9.14
C GLU A 318 -10.94 -30.39 10.17
N ALA A 319 -11.73 -29.41 9.72
CA ALA A 319 -12.35 -28.44 10.63
C ALA A 319 -13.09 -29.25 11.70
N ASP A 320 -12.57 -29.21 12.93
CA ASP A 320 -13.17 -29.90 14.06
C ASP A 320 -14.60 -29.35 14.21
N ASP A 321 -15.57 -30.18 14.61
CA ASP A 321 -16.99 -29.74 14.72
C ASP A 321 -17.11 -28.48 15.60
N PHE A 322 -16.19 -28.35 16.57
CA PHE A 322 -16.03 -27.17 17.43
C PHE A 322 -15.72 -25.87 16.66
N ASP A 323 -14.82 -25.91 15.69
CA ASP A 323 -14.46 -24.73 14.90
C ASP A 323 -15.60 -24.31 13.97
N SER A 324 -16.40 -25.26 13.51
CA SER A 324 -17.62 -24.97 12.75
C SER A 324 -18.60 -24.17 13.60
N GLU A 325 -18.92 -24.62 14.82
CA GLU A 325 -19.81 -23.91 15.74
C GLU A 325 -19.29 -22.49 16.08
N LEU A 326 -17.99 -22.34 16.29
CA LEU A 326 -17.37 -21.04 16.56
C LEU A 326 -17.38 -20.11 15.35
N SER A 327 -17.21 -20.66 14.14
CA SER A 327 -17.31 -19.90 12.90
C SER A 327 -18.71 -19.30 12.72
N ASP A 328 -19.73 -20.07 13.10
CA ASP A 328 -21.15 -19.67 13.12
C ASP A 328 -21.48 -18.61 14.17
N GLY A 329 -20.61 -18.43 15.17
CA GLY A 329 -20.68 -17.32 16.12
C GLY A 329 -20.28 -15.95 15.54
N LEU A 330 -19.52 -15.91 14.43
CA LEU A 330 -18.98 -14.66 13.90
C LEU A 330 -20.05 -13.61 13.58
N PRO A 331 -21.13 -13.91 12.81
CA PRO A 331 -22.10 -12.89 12.40
C PRO A 331 -22.77 -12.23 13.60
N ALA A 332 -23.25 -13.02 14.57
CA ALA A 332 -23.91 -12.52 15.76
C ALA A 332 -22.99 -11.60 16.57
N LYS A 333 -21.73 -12.00 16.79
CA LYS A 333 -20.76 -11.20 17.55
C LYS A 333 -20.32 -9.95 16.82
N TRP A 334 -20.16 -10.02 15.50
CA TRP A 334 -19.82 -8.87 14.69
C TRP A 334 -20.92 -7.79 14.73
N LEU A 335 -22.19 -8.21 14.72
CA LEU A 335 -23.35 -7.31 14.78
C LEU A 335 -23.48 -6.55 16.12
N GLU A 336 -22.88 -7.02 17.22
CA GLU A 336 -22.85 -6.30 18.50
C GLU A 336 -22.13 -4.94 18.38
N THR A 337 -21.16 -4.83 17.47
CA THR A 337 -20.37 -3.59 17.23
C THR A 337 -20.69 -2.94 15.89
N HIS A 338 -21.27 -3.69 14.95
CA HIS A 338 -21.57 -3.26 13.59
C HIS A 338 -23.02 -3.57 13.22
N PRO A 339 -24.00 -2.83 13.78
CA PRO A 339 -25.41 -3.12 13.56
C PRO A 339 -25.79 -3.02 12.08
N LEU A 340 -26.75 -3.86 11.68
CA LEU A 340 -27.34 -3.85 10.35
C LEU A 340 -27.97 -2.50 10.02
N LYS A 341 -27.99 -2.17 8.74
CA LYS A 341 -28.57 -0.94 8.19
C LYS A 341 -29.70 -1.28 7.21
N PRO A 342 -30.84 -1.80 7.69
CA PRO A 342 -32.00 -2.03 6.84
C PRO A 342 -32.52 -0.72 6.27
N LEU A 343 -33.02 -0.76 5.04
CA LEU A 343 -33.50 0.42 4.31
C LEU A 343 -34.99 0.31 3.99
N PRO A 344 -35.72 1.44 3.86
CA PRO A 344 -37.18 1.42 3.81
C PRO A 344 -37.77 0.83 2.51
N SER A 345 -36.97 0.71 1.43
CA SER A 345 -37.43 0.17 0.16
C SER A 345 -36.36 -0.65 -0.54
N ALA A 346 -36.80 -1.61 -1.37
CA ALA A 346 -35.91 -2.46 -2.16
C ALA A 346 -35.01 -1.64 -3.09
N GLY A 347 -35.55 -0.56 -3.68
CA GLY A 347 -34.76 0.38 -4.48
C GLY A 347 -33.68 1.12 -3.69
N SER A 348 -33.93 1.45 -2.41
CA SER A 348 -32.94 2.14 -1.57
C SER A 348 -31.77 1.22 -1.21
N ILE A 349 -32.05 -0.04 -0.83
CA ILE A 349 -31.00 -1.03 -0.56
C ILE A 349 -30.20 -1.38 -1.82
N HIS A 350 -30.84 -1.43 -2.99
CA HIS A 350 -30.15 -1.62 -4.26
C HIS A 350 -29.13 -0.51 -4.54
N GLN A 351 -29.50 0.76 -4.33
CA GLN A 351 -28.58 1.89 -4.50
C GLN A 351 -27.46 1.90 -3.46
N ALA A 352 -27.78 1.56 -2.20
CA ALA A 352 -26.77 1.44 -1.15
C ALA A 352 -25.75 0.32 -1.45
N LEU A 353 -26.21 -0.83 -1.97
CA LEU A 353 -25.33 -1.92 -2.38
C LEU A 353 -24.42 -1.51 -3.54
N ILE A 354 -24.95 -0.82 -4.56
CA ILE A 354 -24.14 -0.28 -5.66
C ILE A 354 -23.02 0.62 -5.12
N ALA A 355 -23.35 1.52 -4.19
CA ALA A 355 -22.37 2.40 -3.58
C ALA A 355 -21.30 1.62 -2.80
N ALA A 356 -21.70 0.63 -1.99
CA ALA A 356 -20.76 -0.19 -1.21
C ALA A 356 -19.82 -1.02 -2.10
N LEU A 357 -20.34 -1.62 -3.18
CA LEU A 357 -19.51 -2.33 -4.16
C LEU A 357 -18.54 -1.39 -4.88
N GLY A 358 -18.91 -0.11 -5.04
CA GLY A 358 -18.07 0.92 -5.65
C GLY A 358 -16.94 1.42 -4.74
N THR A 359 -17.15 1.55 -3.43
CA THR A 359 -16.11 2.00 -2.48
C THR A 359 -15.10 0.89 -2.17
N GLY A 360 -15.52 -0.38 -2.24
CA GLY A 360 -14.68 -1.52 -1.87
C GLY A 360 -14.52 -1.71 -0.36
N GLU A 361 -15.30 -1.02 0.46
CA GLU A 361 -15.28 -1.20 1.91
C GLU A 361 -16.10 -2.42 2.33
N PHE A 362 -15.42 -3.48 2.79
CA PHE A 362 -16.08 -4.74 3.13
C PHE A 362 -17.08 -4.61 4.31
N GLN A 363 -16.74 -3.82 5.32
CA GLN A 363 -17.63 -3.56 6.45
C GLN A 363 -18.95 -2.91 6.02
N SER A 364 -18.89 -1.92 5.13
CA SER A 364 -20.06 -1.25 4.56
C SER A 364 -20.97 -2.26 3.84
N LEU A 365 -20.36 -3.21 3.12
CA LEU A 365 -21.07 -4.30 2.45
C LEU A 365 -21.79 -5.21 3.46
N LEU A 366 -21.10 -5.69 4.51
CA LEU A 366 -21.68 -6.57 5.53
C LEU A 366 -22.83 -5.91 6.32
N THR A 367 -22.75 -4.60 6.62
CA THR A 367 -23.85 -3.92 7.35
C THR A 367 -25.15 -3.84 6.52
N LEU A 368 -25.08 -4.05 5.20
CA LEU A 368 -26.24 -4.10 4.32
C LEU A 368 -26.73 -5.54 4.08
N SER A 369 -25.97 -6.55 4.50
CA SER A 369 -26.27 -7.97 4.29
C SER A 369 -27.24 -8.52 5.35
N LYS A 370 -28.13 -9.42 4.95
CA LYS A 370 -28.94 -10.24 5.84
C LYS A 370 -28.03 -11.33 6.43
N ILE A 371 -27.39 -10.99 7.55
CA ILE A 371 -26.46 -11.86 8.30
C ILE A 371 -26.92 -12.04 9.76
N ASN A 372 -28.22 -11.82 9.99
CA ASN A 372 -28.90 -12.08 11.25
C ASN A 372 -29.79 -13.33 11.10
N GLY A 373 -30.11 -13.97 12.23
CA GLY A 373 -30.98 -15.14 12.26
C GLY A 373 -30.21 -16.41 12.60
N ASP A 374 -30.46 -17.48 11.84
CA ASP A 374 -29.80 -18.77 12.04
C ASP A 374 -28.27 -18.64 11.87
N PRO A 375 -27.46 -19.18 12.79
CA PRO A 375 -26.00 -19.04 12.75
C PRO A 375 -25.34 -19.57 11.47
N GLU A 376 -25.75 -20.76 11.00
CA GLU A 376 -25.17 -21.41 9.81
C GLU A 376 -25.50 -20.61 8.54
N GLU A 377 -26.77 -20.21 8.39
CA GLU A 377 -27.21 -19.37 7.26
C GLU A 377 -26.53 -18.00 7.26
N ALA A 378 -26.34 -17.40 8.44
CA ALA A 378 -25.68 -16.11 8.59
C ALA A 378 -24.19 -16.18 8.24
N SER A 379 -23.50 -17.25 8.64
CA SER A 379 -22.10 -17.52 8.26
C SER A 379 -21.95 -17.66 6.75
N LYS A 380 -22.80 -18.49 6.14
CA LYS A 380 -22.81 -18.68 4.69
C LYS A 380 -23.07 -17.37 3.95
N SER A 381 -23.97 -16.54 4.46
CA SER A 381 -24.23 -15.19 3.94
C SER A 381 -23.02 -14.27 4.06
N CYS A 382 -22.29 -14.29 5.19
CA CYS A 382 -21.04 -13.54 5.35
C CYS A 382 -19.98 -13.98 4.33
N ILE A 383 -19.80 -15.30 4.16
CA ILE A 383 -18.85 -15.88 3.20
C ILE A 383 -19.23 -15.47 1.77
N GLN A 384 -20.50 -15.57 1.39
CA GLN A 384 -20.94 -15.11 0.06
C GLN A 384 -20.73 -13.61 -0.12
N ALA A 385 -20.96 -12.81 0.91
CA ALA A 385 -20.66 -11.38 0.85
C ALA A 385 -19.17 -11.12 0.58
N ALA A 386 -18.29 -11.85 1.26
CA ALA A 386 -16.85 -11.79 1.03
C ALA A 386 -16.46 -12.26 -0.37
N VAL A 387 -17.09 -13.31 -0.91
CA VAL A 387 -16.86 -13.78 -2.29
C VAL A 387 -17.23 -12.71 -3.31
N ILE A 388 -18.38 -12.06 -3.16
CA ILE A 388 -18.79 -10.96 -4.04
C ILE A 388 -17.82 -9.78 -3.94
N HIS A 389 -17.41 -9.41 -2.72
CA HIS A 389 -16.40 -8.38 -2.51
C HIS A 389 -15.08 -8.72 -3.21
N TRP A 390 -14.56 -9.94 -2.99
CA TRP A 390 -13.35 -10.44 -3.61
C TRP A 390 -13.41 -10.40 -5.13
N LEU A 391 -14.53 -10.81 -5.73
CA LEU A 391 -14.71 -10.77 -7.18
C LEU A 391 -14.61 -9.34 -7.72
N ILE A 392 -15.15 -8.35 -7.01
CA ILE A 392 -15.08 -6.94 -7.42
C ILE A 392 -13.69 -6.36 -7.20
N GLN A 393 -13.06 -6.70 -6.07
CA GLN A 393 -11.78 -6.14 -5.65
C GLN A 393 -10.56 -6.94 -6.13
N ASP A 394 -10.76 -8.01 -6.92
CA ASP A 394 -9.69 -8.86 -7.43
C ASP A 394 -8.55 -8.00 -8.01
N PRO A 395 -7.34 -8.05 -7.42
CA PRO A 395 -6.23 -7.24 -7.91
C PRO A 395 -5.82 -7.64 -9.33
N SER A 396 -6.07 -8.90 -9.73
CA SER A 396 -5.70 -9.48 -11.02
C SER A 396 -6.69 -9.18 -12.15
N ALA A 397 -7.95 -8.86 -11.81
CA ALA A 397 -8.99 -8.49 -12.75
C ALA A 397 -9.77 -7.30 -12.18
N VAL A 398 -9.54 -6.09 -12.70
CA VAL A 398 -10.36 -4.94 -12.27
C VAL A 398 -11.79 -5.22 -12.67
N ARG A 399 -12.65 -5.38 -11.67
CA ARG A 399 -14.07 -5.59 -11.91
C ARG A 399 -14.90 -4.42 -11.43
N HIS A 400 -15.99 -4.19 -12.14
CA HIS A 400 -16.97 -3.18 -11.77
C HIS A 400 -18.37 -3.76 -11.89
N ALA A 401 -19.18 -3.61 -10.84
CA ALA A 401 -20.57 -4.03 -10.84
C ALA A 401 -21.43 -2.95 -11.52
N VAL A 402 -21.82 -3.20 -12.77
CA VAL A 402 -22.68 -2.29 -13.54
C VAL A 402 -24.14 -2.73 -13.36
N PRO A 403 -25.02 -1.92 -12.74
CA PRO A 403 -26.43 -2.27 -12.62
C PRO A 403 -27.10 -2.27 -13.99
N LEU A 404 -27.86 -3.31 -14.29
CA LEU A 404 -28.55 -3.51 -15.57
C LEU A 404 -30.07 -3.37 -15.43
N ALA A 405 -30.66 -4.13 -14.51
CA ALA A 405 -32.10 -4.15 -14.28
C ALA A 405 -32.42 -4.42 -12.82
N PHE A 406 -33.63 -4.07 -12.40
CA PHE A 406 -34.09 -4.25 -11.03
C PHE A 406 -35.56 -4.65 -11.01
N LYS A 407 -35.92 -5.58 -10.12
CA LYS A 407 -37.30 -6.05 -9.94
C LYS A 407 -37.61 -6.27 -8.47
N GLU A 408 -38.78 -5.81 -8.06
CA GLU A 408 -39.38 -6.07 -6.76
C GLU A 408 -40.69 -6.85 -6.96
N ILE A 409 -40.90 -7.90 -6.15
CA ILE A 409 -42.11 -8.72 -6.08
C ILE A 409 -42.38 -9.04 -4.61
N GLY A 410 -43.38 -8.40 -4.01
CA GLY A 410 -43.78 -8.65 -2.62
C GLY A 410 -42.66 -8.33 -1.63
N SER A 411 -42.18 -9.35 -0.90
CA SER A 411 -41.08 -9.25 0.06
C SER A 411 -39.70 -9.60 -0.53
N ALA A 412 -39.62 -9.86 -1.83
CA ALA A 412 -38.39 -10.22 -2.53
C ALA A 412 -38.05 -9.20 -3.62
N ALA A 413 -36.77 -8.97 -3.84
CA ALA A 413 -36.29 -8.18 -4.97
C ALA A 413 -34.97 -8.73 -5.50
N VAL A 414 -34.61 -8.33 -6.73
CA VAL A 414 -33.36 -8.72 -7.38
C VAL A 414 -32.86 -7.58 -8.26
N GLY A 415 -31.56 -7.39 -8.24
CA GLY A 415 -30.82 -6.54 -9.14
C GLY A 415 -29.96 -7.41 -10.04
N MET A 416 -30.05 -7.19 -11.35
CA MET A 416 -29.16 -7.80 -12.33
C MET A 416 -27.97 -6.87 -12.55
N PHE A 417 -26.76 -7.42 -12.47
CA PHE A 417 -25.51 -6.70 -12.64
C PHE A 417 -24.66 -7.34 -13.73
N GLN A 418 -23.97 -6.52 -14.51
CA GLN A 418 -22.84 -6.96 -15.31
C GLN A 418 -21.56 -6.75 -14.49
N PHE A 419 -20.82 -7.82 -14.22
CA PHE A 419 -19.50 -7.73 -13.59
C PHE A 419 -18.47 -7.49 -14.70
N PHE A 420 -18.36 -6.23 -15.14
CA PHE A 420 -17.41 -5.83 -16.18
C PHE A 420 -15.99 -6.13 -15.71
N SER A 421 -15.21 -6.85 -16.53
CA SER A 421 -13.80 -7.17 -16.26
C SER A 421 -12.91 -6.42 -17.23
N ALA A 422 -11.96 -5.64 -16.73
CA ALA A 422 -10.95 -4.98 -17.56
C ALA A 422 -10.07 -5.99 -18.34
N ARG A 423 -9.97 -7.23 -17.86
CA ARG A 423 -9.22 -8.31 -18.52
C ARG A 423 -9.99 -8.91 -19.69
N ASP A 424 -11.30 -9.09 -19.53
CA ASP A 424 -12.20 -9.68 -20.53
C ASP A 424 -13.37 -8.71 -20.83
N PRO A 425 -13.09 -7.54 -21.43
CA PRO A 425 -14.02 -6.41 -21.49
C PRO A 425 -15.22 -6.60 -22.41
N ASP A 426 -15.21 -7.62 -23.27
CA ASP A 426 -16.35 -7.99 -24.12
C ASP A 426 -17.19 -9.13 -23.52
N ARG A 427 -16.77 -9.70 -22.39
CA ARG A 427 -17.42 -10.84 -21.78
C ARG A 427 -18.65 -10.39 -20.99
N PHE A 428 -19.82 -10.91 -21.38
CA PHE A 428 -21.02 -10.84 -20.56
C PHE A 428 -20.86 -11.76 -19.34
N GLU A 429 -20.89 -11.17 -18.14
CA GLU A 429 -20.85 -11.87 -16.85
C GLU A 429 -21.97 -11.30 -15.97
N ALA A 430 -23.18 -11.79 -16.22
CA ALA A 430 -24.35 -11.42 -15.43
C ALA A 430 -24.34 -12.07 -14.05
N ARG A 431 -24.69 -11.28 -13.03
CA ARG A 431 -24.90 -11.73 -11.65
C ARG A 431 -26.21 -11.14 -11.13
N ALA A 432 -27.06 -12.01 -10.59
CA ALA A 432 -28.23 -11.61 -9.84
C ALA A 432 -27.86 -11.45 -8.37
N LEU A 433 -28.12 -10.27 -7.79
CA LEU A 433 -27.99 -10.01 -6.36
C LEU A 433 -29.39 -9.76 -5.79
N TYR A 434 -29.74 -10.48 -4.73
CA TYR A 434 -31.10 -10.58 -4.21
C TYR A 434 -31.27 -9.74 -2.96
N TYR A 435 -32.48 -9.29 -2.69
CA TYR A 435 -32.82 -8.50 -1.51
C TYR A 435 -34.10 -9.05 -0.91
N GLU A 436 -34.17 -9.04 0.41
CA GLU A 436 -35.31 -9.55 1.15
C GLU A 436 -35.81 -8.49 2.14
N LYS A 437 -37.13 -8.41 2.27
CA LYS A 437 -37.79 -7.53 3.23
C LYS A 437 -37.89 -8.24 4.58
N THR A 438 -37.29 -7.62 5.60
CA THR A 438 -37.42 -8.01 7.01
C THR A 438 -38.43 -7.09 7.72
N GLU A 439 -38.66 -7.33 9.01
CA GLU A 439 -39.51 -6.47 9.85
C GLU A 439 -38.92 -5.05 9.98
N ASP A 440 -37.59 -4.92 10.03
CA ASP A 440 -36.88 -3.66 10.20
C ASP A 440 -36.62 -2.91 8.87
N GLY A 441 -36.88 -3.58 7.73
CA GLY A 441 -36.69 -3.04 6.39
C GLY A 441 -35.99 -4.01 5.44
N TRP A 442 -35.50 -3.49 4.32
CA TRP A 442 -34.86 -4.28 3.27
C TRP A 442 -33.36 -4.42 3.49
N LEU A 443 -32.87 -5.65 3.30
CA LEU A 443 -31.46 -6.01 3.34
C LEU A 443 -31.07 -6.73 2.05
N TRP A 444 -29.79 -6.69 1.70
CA TRP A 444 -29.22 -7.53 0.66
C TRP A 444 -29.09 -8.96 1.19
N SER A 445 -29.49 -9.97 0.42
CA SER A 445 -29.34 -11.38 0.77
C SER A 445 -28.26 -12.01 -0.11
N PRO A 446 -27.01 -12.14 0.39
CA PRO A 446 -25.92 -12.77 -0.35
C PRO A 446 -26.21 -14.24 -0.67
N ASP A 447 -26.88 -14.93 0.27
CA ASP A 447 -27.44 -16.26 0.10
C ASP A 447 -28.97 -16.17 0.28
N PRO A 448 -29.74 -15.96 -0.79
CA PRO A 448 -31.20 -15.79 -0.71
C PRO A 448 -31.90 -17.14 -0.50
N THR A 449 -33.05 -17.10 0.16
CA THR A 449 -33.90 -18.28 0.37
C THR A 449 -34.36 -18.91 -0.94
N GLU A 450 -34.67 -20.21 -0.92
CA GLU A 450 -35.17 -20.93 -2.12
C GLU A 450 -36.42 -20.26 -2.70
N ASP A 451 -37.37 -19.85 -1.85
CA ASP A 451 -38.59 -19.13 -2.24
C ASP A 451 -38.28 -17.83 -3.00
N THR A 452 -37.36 -17.02 -2.47
CA THR A 452 -36.91 -15.77 -3.12
C THR A 452 -36.31 -16.04 -4.49
N GLN A 453 -35.49 -17.09 -4.60
CA GLN A 453 -34.89 -17.49 -5.88
C GLN A 453 -35.96 -17.95 -6.87
N GLU A 454 -36.88 -18.82 -6.46
CA GLU A 454 -37.88 -19.43 -7.34
C GLU A 454 -38.84 -18.39 -7.94
N ILE A 455 -39.34 -17.46 -7.12
CA ILE A 455 -40.26 -16.39 -7.56
C ILE A 455 -39.61 -15.48 -8.61
N LEU A 456 -38.30 -15.24 -8.48
CA LEU A 456 -37.56 -14.30 -9.34
C LEU A 456 -36.80 -14.98 -10.48
N GLN A 457 -36.65 -16.30 -10.47
CA GLN A 457 -35.83 -17.07 -11.41
C GLN A 457 -36.26 -16.85 -12.86
N SER A 458 -37.57 -16.86 -13.15
CA SER A 458 -38.10 -16.65 -14.49
C SER A 458 -37.75 -15.27 -15.05
N TRP A 459 -37.82 -14.23 -14.20
CA TRP A 459 -37.44 -12.86 -14.55
C TRP A 459 -35.93 -12.74 -14.77
N VAL A 460 -35.11 -13.31 -13.87
CA VAL A 460 -33.64 -13.32 -13.98
C VAL A 460 -33.20 -13.97 -15.30
N HIS A 461 -33.79 -15.11 -15.68
CA HIS A 461 -33.48 -15.77 -16.95
C HIS A 461 -33.89 -14.93 -18.17
N ALA A 462 -35.05 -14.27 -18.14
CA ALA A 462 -35.49 -13.40 -19.22
C ALA A 462 -34.56 -12.21 -19.39
N GLU A 463 -34.24 -11.50 -18.30
CA GLU A 463 -33.32 -10.37 -18.31
C GLU A 463 -31.90 -10.76 -18.74
N THR A 464 -31.40 -11.93 -18.31
CA THR A 464 -30.08 -12.42 -18.74
C THR A 464 -30.00 -12.53 -20.27
N ARG A 465 -31.08 -12.98 -20.93
CA ARG A 465 -31.13 -13.07 -22.39
C ARG A 465 -31.18 -11.70 -23.06
N ILE A 466 -31.96 -10.77 -22.50
CA ILE A 466 -32.07 -9.39 -23.00
C ILE A 466 -30.71 -8.68 -22.91
N TRP A 467 -30.08 -8.76 -21.74
CA TRP A 467 -28.87 -8.00 -21.46
C TRP A 467 -27.63 -8.52 -22.15
N LYS A 468 -27.59 -9.81 -22.50
CA LYS A 468 -26.49 -10.42 -23.27
C LYS A 468 -26.09 -9.58 -24.49
N ASP A 469 -27.07 -8.99 -25.17
CA ASP A 469 -26.85 -8.19 -26.39
C ASP A 469 -26.98 -6.67 -26.18
N GLN A 470 -27.34 -6.21 -24.98
CA GLN A 470 -27.66 -4.80 -24.69
C GLN A 470 -26.75 -4.14 -23.65
N TRP A 471 -26.05 -4.91 -22.82
CA TRP A 471 -25.31 -4.38 -21.68
C TRP A 471 -24.24 -3.36 -22.08
N GLN A 472 -23.52 -3.59 -23.19
CA GLN A 472 -22.52 -2.66 -23.70
C GLN A 472 -23.15 -1.31 -24.08
N LYS A 473 -24.34 -1.33 -24.69
CA LYS A 473 -25.06 -0.11 -25.07
C LYS A 473 -25.50 0.67 -23.83
N SER A 474 -25.89 -0.01 -22.76
CA SER A 474 -26.24 0.62 -21.49
C SER A 474 -25.02 1.25 -20.82
N LEU A 475 -23.91 0.51 -20.72
CA LEU A 475 -22.66 1.00 -20.13
C LEU A 475 -22.11 2.23 -20.87
N LEU A 476 -22.26 2.27 -22.19
CA LEU A 476 -21.79 3.35 -23.07
C LEU A 476 -22.89 4.39 -23.41
N SER A 477 -24.03 4.35 -22.71
CA SER A 477 -25.16 5.25 -23.00
C SER A 477 -24.83 6.71 -22.75
N GLU A 478 -24.00 6.97 -21.73
CA GLU A 478 -23.52 8.31 -21.39
C GLU A 478 -22.28 8.74 -22.21
N SER A 479 -21.62 7.80 -22.92
CA SER A 479 -20.47 8.10 -23.79
C SER A 479 -20.89 8.82 -25.07
N LEU A 480 -20.10 9.80 -25.47
CA LEU A 480 -20.37 10.72 -26.58
C LEU A 480 -20.22 10.00 -27.93
N VAL A 481 -21.28 9.87 -28.74
CA VAL A 481 -21.18 9.31 -30.10
C VAL A 481 -20.78 10.39 -31.09
N LEU A 482 -19.68 10.17 -31.77
CA LEU A 482 -19.14 11.00 -32.84
C LEU A 482 -19.75 10.53 -34.16
N LYS A 483 -20.94 11.05 -34.49
CA LYS A 483 -21.71 10.69 -35.69
C LYS A 483 -21.13 11.32 -36.96
N ASP A 484 -20.71 12.57 -36.82
CA ASP A 484 -19.93 13.32 -37.79
C ASP A 484 -18.97 14.16 -36.94
N LEU A 485 -17.67 14.18 -37.26
CA LEU A 485 -16.72 15.07 -36.60
C LEU A 485 -16.96 16.47 -37.16
N ASP A 486 -18.04 17.11 -36.69
CA ASP A 486 -18.39 18.48 -37.03
C ASP A 486 -17.17 19.39 -36.82
N PRO A 487 -16.96 20.41 -37.69
CA PRO A 487 -15.78 21.27 -37.65
C PRO A 487 -15.85 22.28 -36.49
N LEU A 488 -15.97 21.78 -35.26
CA LEU A 488 -15.73 22.58 -34.07
C LEU A 488 -14.22 22.82 -33.94
N PRO A 489 -13.82 24.00 -33.46
CA PRO A 489 -12.42 24.28 -33.16
C PRO A 489 -11.86 23.26 -32.17
N ALA A 490 -10.61 22.85 -32.36
CA ALA A 490 -9.90 21.99 -31.44
C ALA A 490 -10.00 22.53 -30.00
N PRO A 491 -10.20 21.65 -28.99
CA PRO A 491 -10.15 22.04 -27.59
C PRO A 491 -8.85 22.78 -27.28
N THR A 492 -8.87 23.75 -26.37
CA THR A 492 -7.63 24.41 -25.94
C THR A 492 -6.68 23.41 -25.29
N LYS A 493 -5.37 23.74 -25.28
CA LYS A 493 -4.38 22.89 -24.61
C LYS A 493 -4.72 22.60 -23.15
N GLU A 494 -5.27 23.57 -22.42
CA GLU A 494 -5.63 23.39 -21.01
C GLU A 494 -6.87 22.51 -20.84
N GLU A 495 -7.90 22.64 -21.69
CA GLU A 495 -9.06 21.76 -21.67
C GLU A 495 -8.67 20.31 -21.94
N ALA A 496 -7.81 20.08 -22.95
CA ALA A 496 -7.31 18.75 -23.27
C ALA A 496 -6.43 18.18 -22.14
N ARG A 497 -5.58 19.02 -21.51
CA ARG A 497 -4.76 18.64 -20.36
C ARG A 497 -5.63 18.14 -19.21
N LEU A 498 -6.60 18.95 -18.78
CA LEU A 498 -7.48 18.63 -17.66
C LEU A 498 -8.34 17.39 -17.94
N LEU A 499 -8.80 17.22 -19.18
CA LEU A 499 -9.55 16.02 -19.57
C LEU A 499 -8.68 14.76 -19.47
N VAL A 500 -7.47 14.78 -20.02
CA VAL A 500 -6.58 13.61 -19.99
C VAL A 500 -6.08 13.32 -18.57
N GLU A 501 -5.82 14.33 -17.74
CA GLU A 501 -5.51 14.14 -16.32
C GLU A 501 -6.64 13.42 -15.58
N ARG A 502 -7.90 13.87 -15.76
CA ARG A 502 -9.07 13.20 -15.16
C ARG A 502 -9.25 11.77 -15.66
N TRP A 503 -8.89 11.50 -16.91
CA TRP A 503 -9.01 10.17 -17.51
C TRP A 503 -8.02 9.23 -16.86
N LEU A 504 -6.75 9.65 -16.78
CA LEU A 504 -5.67 8.91 -16.14
C LEU A 504 -5.95 8.64 -14.66
N ASP A 505 -6.49 9.63 -13.94
CA ASP A 505 -6.91 9.46 -12.54
C ASP A 505 -8.06 8.44 -12.41
N SER A 506 -9.04 8.48 -13.31
CA SER A 506 -10.17 7.53 -13.32
C SER A 506 -9.73 6.11 -13.67
N THR A 507 -8.85 5.93 -14.67
CA THR A 507 -8.31 4.62 -15.05
C THR A 507 -7.42 4.04 -13.95
N ARG A 508 -6.64 4.88 -13.25
CA ARG A 508 -5.82 4.47 -12.10
C ARG A 508 -6.68 4.04 -10.91
N ALA A 509 -7.79 4.73 -10.68
CA ALA A 509 -8.78 4.35 -9.67
C ALA A 509 -9.61 3.11 -10.06
N GLY A 510 -9.59 2.70 -11.33
CA GLY A 510 -10.46 1.62 -11.85
C GLY A 510 -11.94 2.02 -11.97
N ASP A 511 -12.24 3.32 -11.99
CA ASP A 511 -13.61 3.85 -12.08
C ASP A 511 -14.07 3.87 -13.55
N VAL A 512 -14.62 2.74 -13.99
CA VAL A 512 -15.07 2.51 -15.38
C VAL A 512 -16.07 3.57 -15.82
N LYS A 513 -17.06 3.90 -14.98
CA LYS A 513 -18.11 4.86 -15.35
C LYS A 513 -17.52 6.26 -15.53
N ARG A 514 -16.71 6.76 -14.58
CA ARG A 514 -16.08 8.08 -14.71
C ARG A 514 -15.09 8.16 -15.85
N ALA A 515 -14.41 7.06 -16.17
CA ALA A 515 -13.53 6.99 -17.33
C ALA A 515 -14.35 7.14 -18.62
N LEU A 516 -15.43 6.36 -18.79
CA LEU A 516 -16.26 6.37 -20.00
C LEU A 516 -16.99 7.70 -20.27
N LEU A 517 -17.24 8.52 -19.24
CA LEU A 517 -17.77 9.88 -19.38
C LEU A 517 -16.85 10.83 -20.15
N GLN A 518 -15.56 10.50 -20.19
CA GLN A 518 -14.53 11.33 -20.82
C GLN A 518 -14.23 10.88 -22.25
N VAL A 519 -14.87 9.80 -22.70
CA VAL A 519 -14.61 9.15 -23.98
C VAL A 519 -15.62 9.61 -25.03
N GLY A 520 -15.09 10.05 -26.17
CA GLY A 520 -15.82 10.13 -27.44
C GLY A 520 -15.63 8.84 -28.23
N ARG A 521 -16.73 8.24 -28.66
CA ARG A 521 -16.77 6.98 -29.41
C ARG A 521 -17.21 7.21 -30.85
N LEU A 522 -16.57 6.56 -31.80
CA LEU A 522 -16.90 6.63 -33.22
C LEU A 522 -18.27 5.99 -33.50
N ASP A 523 -19.03 6.49 -34.46
CA ASP A 523 -20.30 5.86 -34.89
C ASP A 523 -20.03 4.66 -35.83
N GLU A 524 -19.40 3.62 -35.31
CA GLU A 524 -19.02 2.40 -36.03
C GLU A 524 -19.53 1.14 -35.33
N THR A 525 -19.80 0.07 -36.10
CA THR A 525 -20.36 -1.20 -35.60
C THR A 525 -19.58 -1.82 -34.43
N HIS A 526 -18.25 -1.70 -34.44
CA HIS A 526 -17.37 -2.30 -33.41
C HIS A 526 -16.80 -1.29 -32.42
N SER A 527 -17.29 -0.04 -32.43
CA SER A 527 -16.77 1.01 -31.56
C SER A 527 -16.92 0.66 -30.07
N SER A 528 -18.10 0.18 -29.67
CA SER A 528 -18.39 -0.17 -28.27
C SER A 528 -17.39 -1.17 -27.69
N SER A 529 -17.13 -2.27 -28.42
CA SER A 529 -16.18 -3.31 -28.00
C SER A 529 -14.75 -2.76 -27.95
N THR A 530 -14.34 -1.97 -28.95
CA THR A 530 -13.00 -1.37 -28.96
C THR A 530 -12.78 -0.42 -27.78
N VAL A 531 -13.75 0.45 -27.48
CA VAL A 531 -13.69 1.39 -26.36
C VAL A 531 -13.50 0.64 -25.04
N LEU A 532 -14.34 -0.38 -24.80
CA LEU A 532 -14.27 -1.18 -23.58
C LEU A 532 -12.94 -1.97 -23.50
N GLN A 533 -12.46 -2.48 -24.63
CA GLN A 533 -11.18 -3.17 -24.73
C GLN A 533 -10.00 -2.26 -24.37
N ASN A 534 -9.92 -1.08 -24.99
CA ASN A 534 -8.84 -0.13 -24.75
C ASN A 534 -8.89 0.42 -23.32
N LEU A 535 -10.08 0.70 -22.78
CA LEU A 535 -10.24 1.06 -21.37
C LEU A 535 -9.73 -0.05 -20.44
N GLY A 536 -10.05 -1.32 -20.74
CA GLY A 536 -9.56 -2.47 -19.98
C GLY A 536 -8.03 -2.56 -19.96
N TYR A 537 -7.38 -2.32 -21.10
CA TYR A 537 -5.92 -2.27 -21.20
C TYR A 537 -5.31 -1.10 -20.41
N GLU A 538 -5.91 0.08 -20.48
CA GLU A 538 -5.44 1.26 -19.73
C GLU A 538 -5.51 1.05 -18.21
N ILE A 539 -6.64 0.55 -17.72
CA ILE A 539 -6.81 0.23 -16.29
C ILE A 539 -5.78 -0.83 -15.86
N THR A 540 -5.63 -1.90 -16.66
CA THR A 540 -4.67 -2.98 -16.35
C THR A 540 -3.24 -2.47 -16.33
N GLY A 541 -2.88 -1.60 -17.28
CA GLY A 541 -1.58 -0.95 -17.34
C GLY A 541 -1.32 -0.05 -16.12
N ALA A 542 -2.29 0.79 -15.78
CA ALA A 542 -2.21 1.72 -14.65
C ALA A 542 -1.99 1.00 -13.30
N ARG A 543 -2.64 -0.15 -13.07
CA ARG A 543 -2.45 -0.95 -11.84
C ARG A 543 -1.06 -1.55 -11.71
N ARG A 544 -0.46 -1.98 -12.83
CA ARG A 544 0.89 -2.57 -12.82
C ARG A 544 1.98 -1.53 -12.59
N SER A 545 1.67 -0.27 -12.85
CA SER A 545 2.59 0.85 -12.67
C SER A 545 2.53 1.42 -11.27
N LYS A 546 3.69 1.58 -10.62
CA LYS A 546 3.78 2.36 -9.38
C LYS A 546 3.92 3.86 -9.66
N GLN A 547 4.38 4.23 -10.85
CA GLN A 547 4.66 5.62 -11.20
C GLN A 547 3.37 6.34 -11.64
N LYS A 548 3.30 7.66 -11.38
CA LYS A 548 2.21 8.49 -11.91
C LYS A 548 2.50 8.79 -13.38
N PRO A 549 1.50 8.67 -14.27
CA PRO A 549 1.62 9.14 -15.65
C PRO A 549 2.05 10.61 -15.70
N GLU A 550 2.89 10.95 -16.67
CA GLU A 550 3.40 12.30 -16.87
C GLU A 550 3.04 12.81 -18.27
N ILE A 551 2.45 14.00 -18.39
CA ILE A 551 2.21 14.61 -19.69
C ILE A 551 3.53 15.10 -20.28
N THR A 552 3.91 14.59 -21.45
CA THR A 552 5.17 14.91 -22.14
C THR A 552 5.04 16.01 -23.19
N GLY A 553 3.81 16.30 -23.63
CA GLY A 553 3.54 17.39 -24.58
C GLY A 553 2.07 17.47 -24.97
N ILE A 554 1.65 18.67 -25.42
CA ILE A 554 0.29 18.92 -25.90
C ILE A 554 0.37 19.64 -27.26
N TYR A 555 -0.21 19.00 -28.27
CA TYR A 555 -0.15 19.38 -29.68
C TYR A 555 -1.55 19.78 -30.12
N GLN A 556 -1.75 21.04 -30.51
CA GLN A 556 -3.07 21.57 -30.88
C GLN A 556 -3.07 21.90 -32.37
N GLY A 557 -4.01 21.31 -33.09
CA GLY A 557 -4.37 21.63 -34.46
C GLY A 557 -5.61 22.51 -34.53
N SER A 558 -6.27 22.48 -35.68
CA SER A 558 -7.53 23.16 -35.99
C SER A 558 -8.76 22.39 -35.51
N THR A 559 -8.76 21.06 -35.60
CA THR A 559 -9.86 20.18 -35.17
C THR A 559 -9.47 19.30 -33.98
N TRP A 560 -8.21 18.85 -33.94
CA TRP A 560 -7.70 17.98 -32.90
C TRP A 560 -6.80 18.69 -31.90
N THR A 561 -6.88 18.29 -30.64
CA THR A 561 -5.78 18.47 -29.67
C THR A 561 -5.34 17.10 -29.19
N ALA A 562 -4.04 16.82 -29.21
CA ALA A 562 -3.48 15.54 -28.80
C ALA A 562 -2.56 15.73 -27.59
N VAL A 563 -2.70 14.86 -26.58
CA VAL A 563 -1.91 14.91 -25.35
C VAL A 563 -1.01 13.68 -25.30
N GLY A 564 0.30 13.91 -25.38
CA GLY A 564 1.30 12.86 -25.23
C GLY A 564 1.58 12.61 -23.76
N VAL A 565 1.60 11.34 -23.37
CA VAL A 565 1.80 10.92 -21.97
C VAL A 565 2.94 9.91 -21.90
N LYS A 566 3.68 9.90 -20.80
CA LYS A 566 4.63 8.87 -20.44
C LYS A 566 4.01 8.03 -19.33
N ILE A 567 3.89 6.73 -19.59
CA ILE A 567 3.41 5.74 -18.62
C ILE A 567 4.47 4.66 -18.45
N ASP A 568 4.54 4.06 -17.27
CA ASP A 568 5.36 2.87 -17.05
C ASP A 568 4.51 1.60 -17.19
N GLN A 569 4.82 0.78 -18.20
CA GLN A 569 4.17 -0.50 -18.45
C GLN A 569 5.11 -1.64 -18.07
N GLY A 570 5.07 -2.07 -16.81
CA GLY A 570 5.84 -3.23 -16.34
C GLY A 570 7.36 -2.99 -16.35
N GLY A 571 7.80 -1.79 -15.95
CA GLY A 571 9.22 -1.41 -15.88
C GLY A 571 9.78 -0.83 -17.18
N LYS A 572 8.94 -0.63 -18.21
CA LYS A 572 9.31 0.01 -19.47
C LYS A 572 8.44 1.23 -19.72
N ALA A 573 9.06 2.35 -20.05
CA ALA A 573 8.34 3.54 -20.47
C ALA A 573 7.62 3.30 -21.81
N ALA A 574 6.34 3.61 -21.85
CA ALA A 574 5.54 3.70 -23.06
C ALA A 574 5.00 5.12 -23.20
N TYR A 575 4.78 5.54 -24.45
CA TYR A 575 4.44 6.92 -24.78
C TYR A 575 3.14 6.97 -25.62
N PRO A 576 1.96 6.78 -25.02
CA PRO A 576 0.70 6.93 -25.72
C PRO A 576 0.41 8.40 -26.05
N LEU A 577 -0.35 8.60 -27.12
CA LEU A 577 -0.90 9.88 -27.54
C LEU A 577 -2.42 9.80 -27.50
N TYR A 578 -3.06 10.61 -26.65
CA TYR A 578 -4.52 10.67 -26.51
C TYR A 578 -5.11 11.78 -27.39
N PRO A 579 -5.86 11.45 -28.46
CA PRO A 579 -6.53 12.44 -29.29
C PRO A 579 -7.79 12.95 -28.59
N VAL A 580 -7.99 14.27 -28.61
CA VAL A 580 -9.12 14.97 -28.01
C VAL A 580 -9.83 15.78 -29.09
N ILE A 581 -11.15 15.63 -29.14
CA ILE A 581 -12.04 16.32 -30.07
C ILE A 581 -13.03 17.18 -29.29
N GLN A 582 -13.35 18.36 -29.81
CA GLN A 582 -14.44 19.20 -29.28
C GLN A 582 -15.79 18.68 -29.79
N THR A 583 -16.79 18.63 -28.91
CA THR A 583 -18.17 18.32 -29.28
C THR A 583 -19.14 19.34 -28.68
N ALA A 584 -20.41 19.32 -29.12
CA ALA A 584 -21.45 20.17 -28.53
C ALA A 584 -21.70 19.91 -27.04
N LYS A 585 -21.33 18.72 -26.53
CA LYS A 585 -21.44 18.34 -25.11
C LYS A 585 -20.14 18.55 -24.32
N GLY A 586 -19.10 19.09 -24.95
CA GLY A 586 -17.76 19.26 -24.37
C GLY A 586 -16.68 18.42 -25.06
N PRO A 587 -15.42 18.57 -24.67
CA PRO A 587 -14.31 17.81 -25.23
C PRO A 587 -14.36 16.33 -24.80
N GLY A 588 -13.93 15.42 -25.68
CA GLY A 588 -13.88 13.97 -25.43
C GLY A 588 -12.62 13.32 -25.98
N ILE A 589 -12.10 12.32 -25.28
CA ILE A 589 -10.93 11.53 -25.69
C ILE A 589 -11.39 10.42 -26.62
N VAL A 590 -10.76 10.28 -27.79
CA VAL A 590 -11.09 9.23 -28.76
C VAL A 590 -10.14 8.04 -28.58
N ILE A 591 -10.34 7.29 -27.50
CA ILE A 591 -9.44 6.19 -27.07
C ILE A 591 -9.42 5.00 -28.04
N GLU A 592 -10.34 4.95 -29.00
CA GLU A 592 -10.33 3.96 -30.08
C GLU A 592 -9.14 4.14 -31.02
N ILE A 593 -8.57 5.34 -31.08
CA ILE A 593 -7.39 5.66 -31.87
C ILE A 593 -6.15 5.43 -30.98
N ASP A 594 -5.75 4.17 -30.85
CA ASP A 594 -4.66 3.74 -29.98
C ASP A 594 -3.28 4.03 -30.61
N LEU A 595 -2.70 5.20 -30.29
CA LEU A 595 -1.44 5.68 -30.87
C LEU A 595 -0.31 5.67 -29.84
N PHE A 596 0.81 5.05 -30.17
CA PHE A 596 2.02 5.05 -29.35
C PHE A 596 3.24 5.56 -30.11
N ALA A 597 4.05 6.41 -29.49
CA ALA A 597 5.38 6.71 -30.00
C ALA A 597 6.32 5.52 -29.76
N SER A 598 6.85 4.94 -30.84
CA SER A 598 7.74 3.77 -30.78
C SER A 598 8.49 3.55 -32.10
N GLY A 599 9.76 3.16 -32.04
CA GLY A 599 10.55 2.74 -33.21
C GLY A 599 10.40 1.26 -33.57
N ASN A 600 9.43 0.55 -32.98
CA ASN A 600 9.19 -0.87 -33.28
C ASN A 600 8.16 -1.04 -34.41
N ARG A 601 8.53 -1.80 -35.45
CA ARG A 601 7.66 -2.24 -36.56
C ARG A 601 6.27 -2.72 -36.15
N GLY A 602 6.17 -3.42 -35.01
CA GLY A 602 4.89 -3.90 -34.49
C GLY A 602 3.94 -2.76 -34.10
N ARG A 603 4.46 -1.68 -33.48
CA ARG A 603 3.65 -0.50 -33.15
C ARG A 603 3.39 0.38 -34.36
N GLU A 604 4.33 0.50 -35.29
CA GLU A 604 4.09 1.19 -36.57
C GLU A 604 2.92 0.58 -37.34
N PHE A 605 2.82 -0.76 -37.37
CA PHE A 605 1.70 -1.47 -37.97
C PHE A 605 0.36 -1.15 -37.29
N LEU A 606 0.32 -1.17 -35.96
CA LEU A 606 -0.90 -0.89 -35.19
C LEU A 606 -1.34 0.58 -35.31
N ASN A 607 -0.41 1.54 -35.23
CA ASN A 607 -0.72 2.94 -35.42
C ASN A 607 -1.27 3.21 -36.84
N ARG A 608 -0.73 2.53 -37.87
CA ARG A 608 -1.28 2.59 -39.23
C ARG A 608 -2.70 2.05 -39.28
N ALA A 609 -2.97 0.91 -38.66
CA ALA A 609 -4.32 0.36 -38.59
C ALA A 609 -5.31 1.31 -37.87
N ALA A 610 -4.88 2.00 -36.82
CA ALA A 610 -5.68 3.01 -36.12
C ALA A 610 -6.02 4.20 -37.05
N PHE A 611 -5.04 4.71 -37.81
CA PHE A 611 -5.29 5.77 -38.80
C PHE A 611 -6.18 5.32 -39.97
N ASP A 612 -5.95 4.11 -40.50
CA ASP A 612 -6.75 3.55 -41.59
C ASP A 612 -8.21 3.36 -41.17
N ARG A 613 -8.45 3.03 -39.90
CA ARG A 613 -9.79 2.96 -39.32
C ARG A 613 -10.43 4.36 -39.24
N LEU A 614 -9.74 5.32 -38.63
CA LEU A 614 -10.21 6.70 -38.50
C LEU A 614 -10.52 7.36 -39.87
N GLY A 615 -9.76 7.00 -40.90
CA GLY A 615 -9.97 7.50 -42.28
C GLY A 615 -11.29 7.06 -42.91
N LYS A 616 -11.88 5.95 -42.43
CA LYS A 616 -13.20 5.49 -42.89
C LYS A 616 -14.34 6.29 -42.24
N SER A 617 -14.08 6.92 -41.10
CA SER A 617 -15.03 7.66 -40.28
C SER A 617 -15.10 9.17 -40.62
N SER A 618 -14.52 9.60 -41.76
CA SER A 618 -14.52 10.98 -42.31
C SER A 618 -13.70 12.06 -41.56
N ALA A 619 -12.87 11.66 -40.59
CA ALA A 619 -12.05 12.59 -39.81
C ALA A 619 -10.94 13.28 -40.63
N ASN A 620 -10.49 14.45 -40.17
CA ASN A 620 -9.27 15.11 -40.65
C ASN A 620 -8.00 14.35 -40.20
N VAL A 621 -7.84 13.10 -40.67
CA VAL A 621 -6.75 12.17 -40.29
C VAL A 621 -5.38 12.77 -40.54
N ALA A 622 -5.22 13.53 -41.63
CA ALA A 622 -3.96 14.17 -42.00
C ALA A 622 -3.45 15.13 -40.91
N GLU A 623 -4.36 15.85 -40.24
CA GLU A 623 -4.00 16.70 -39.11
C GLU A 623 -3.51 15.87 -37.92
N LEU A 624 -4.24 14.83 -37.54
CA LEU A 624 -3.83 13.98 -36.41
C LEU A 624 -2.52 13.25 -36.68
N GLN A 625 -2.27 12.82 -37.93
CA GLN A 625 -0.97 12.27 -38.36
C GLN A 625 0.17 13.27 -38.16
N LYS A 626 -0.06 14.56 -38.44
CA LYS A 626 0.92 15.62 -38.19
C LYS A 626 1.20 15.78 -36.69
N LEU A 627 0.15 15.83 -35.86
CA LEU A 627 0.31 15.93 -34.39
C LEU A 627 1.02 14.70 -33.82
N TYR A 628 0.75 13.51 -34.36
CA TYR A 628 1.45 12.28 -34.00
C TYR A 628 2.93 12.32 -34.39
N ALA A 629 3.28 12.84 -35.58
CA ALA A 629 4.67 13.00 -35.98
C ALA A 629 5.44 13.99 -35.08
N GLU A 630 4.78 15.09 -34.66
CA GLU A 630 5.34 16.02 -33.67
C GLU A 630 5.58 15.33 -32.31
N HIS A 631 4.65 14.49 -31.87
CA HIS A 631 4.80 13.70 -30.66
C HIS A 631 5.97 12.71 -30.75
N GLN A 632 6.04 11.93 -31.85
CA GLN A 632 7.12 10.98 -32.09
C GLN A 632 8.50 11.67 -32.05
N ALA A 633 8.63 12.81 -32.74
CA ALA A 633 9.87 13.59 -32.75
C ALA A 633 10.23 14.14 -31.35
N ASN A 634 9.25 14.59 -30.56
CA ASN A 634 9.48 15.02 -29.19
C ASN A 634 10.02 13.87 -28.32
N ILE A 635 9.41 12.68 -28.41
CA ILE A 635 9.87 11.50 -27.64
C ILE A 635 11.27 11.05 -28.07
N GLU A 636 11.57 11.02 -29.37
CA GLU A 636 12.91 10.70 -29.86
C GLU A 636 13.97 11.67 -29.32
N ASN A 637 13.66 12.97 -29.28
CA ASN A 637 14.55 13.99 -28.70
C ASN A 637 14.73 13.85 -27.18
N GLN A 638 13.69 13.42 -26.46
CA GLN A 638 13.76 13.18 -25.01
C GLN A 638 14.59 11.94 -24.68
N ILE A 639 14.50 10.88 -25.48
CA ILE A 639 15.29 9.65 -25.31
C ILE A 639 16.76 9.87 -25.71
N ALA A 640 17.02 10.70 -26.73
CA ALA A 640 18.36 10.95 -27.24
C ALA A 640 19.24 11.85 -26.35
N LYS A 641 18.67 12.61 -25.40
CA LYS A 641 19.44 13.40 -24.44
C LYS A 641 19.86 12.53 -23.26
N PRO A 642 21.16 12.31 -23.01
CA PRO A 642 21.62 11.70 -21.77
C PRO A 642 21.25 12.64 -20.61
N ALA A 643 20.72 12.09 -19.52
CA ALA A 643 20.60 12.83 -18.26
C ALA A 643 22.02 13.26 -17.83
N HIS A 644 22.26 14.57 -17.82
CA HIS A 644 23.49 15.17 -17.29
C HIS A 644 23.39 15.37 -15.79
#